data_AF-I0TFV7-F1
#
_entry.id   AF-I0TFV7-F1
#
_cell.length_a   1.000
_cell.length_b   1.000
_cell.length_c   1.000
_cell.angle_alpha   90.00
_cell.angle_beta   90.00
_cell.angle_gamma   90.00
#
_symmetry.space_group_name_H-M   'P 1'
#
loop_
_entity.id
_entity.type
_entity.pdbx_description
1 polymer ?
#
loop_
_entity_poly.entity_id
_entity_poly.type
_entity_poly.pdbx_seq_one_letter_code
_entity_poly.pdbx_strand_id
1 'polypeptide(L)'
;MKRLYLLFLLSTMGMLTSYAQHTKKHKVQQKTAVTQPVQAKPSVGKEQKQVPAKGAHQSVKTQPIPMKGQQVPAKGHQLSVKGQHPMPVKGHQAVPAKGHQPNPVKGQQPAQVPAKQPLHGKLNPRNAHNAKRGAKSPGYVTTEEIKGLQQQNQKLQNEIKEHEEEMKVKQKDVDTRLEKIVRLDTEIGQHQRTIDTIATDIKGLDSNIGILKGQLASLEAQLGERRTRFIRSMRYMARHRSIQDKLMFIFSANSLTQMYRRLRFVREYAAYQRAQGELIKAKQQQIDQKHSQLKEVRVDKSTLLYKDKKIHAQMEQKRVEQQTVVASLQQDQKVLEGVIAQRRQQQQALNAQIDRLIQVEIQKARARAIAEAKAQAAARAAEAKKRAEEIARRKAAAEAAARENAKRIAEAKAREAAAKAAAKAAAEAAEKARQEAAAKAEAVRAAAEKARQEALQKERAAARERALRKIEEREAAAREAQAKAEAKAAADKARADQAAREAESNRAAAERKAAADHERAEREAAAARASANNNNDMLSSADRAMTGNFANNRGRLPMPLSGHIVSHFGQYNVSGMSNIRLNNDGINIKGAPGSAVRSVFMGEVSGIFMAGGMSVVMIRHGIYISVYANLGSVSVSKGQKVGTGQTIGTVGSSGILQFQLRKETAKLNPEQWLR
;
A
#
# COMPACT_ATOMS: atom_id res chain seq x y z
N MET A 1 -6.81 10.04 18.64
CA MET A 1 -6.37 9.17 17.52
C MET A 1 -7.51 8.38 16.86
N LYS A 2 -8.12 7.36 17.48
CA LYS A 2 -9.05 6.43 16.77
C LYS A 2 -10.38 6.99 16.20
N ARG A 3 -10.77 8.26 16.45
CA ARG A 3 -11.99 8.87 15.88
C ARG A 3 -11.76 9.79 14.67
N LEU A 4 -10.52 10.10 14.30
CA LEU A 4 -10.24 11.08 13.24
C LEU A 4 -10.22 10.49 11.82
N TYR A 5 -9.90 9.20 11.68
CA TYR A 5 -9.75 8.54 10.37
C TYR A 5 -11.08 8.33 9.62
N LEU A 6 -12.20 8.19 10.34
CA LEU A 6 -13.50 7.90 9.73
C LEU A 6 -14.10 9.12 9.00
N LEU A 7 -13.74 10.34 9.41
CA LEU A 7 -14.19 11.58 8.79
C LEU A 7 -13.51 11.87 7.45
N PHE A 8 -12.28 11.38 7.24
CA PHE A 8 -11.51 11.67 6.02
C PHE A 8 -12.02 10.90 4.80
N LEU A 9 -12.56 9.69 5.00
CA LEU A 9 -13.13 8.84 3.93
C LEU A 9 -14.52 9.28 3.44
N LEU A 10 -15.24 10.11 4.21
CA LEU A 10 -16.54 10.65 3.81
C LEU A 10 -16.44 12.00 3.09
N SER A 11 -15.28 12.65 3.10
CA SER A 11 -15.08 13.96 2.46
C SER A 11 -14.76 13.89 0.97
N THR A 12 -14.36 12.73 0.44
CA THR A 12 -13.88 12.58 -0.96
C THR A 12 -14.97 12.17 -1.96
N MET A 13 -16.14 11.72 -1.50
CA MET A 13 -17.31 11.46 -2.35
C MET A 13 -18.21 12.70 -2.57
N GLY A 14 -17.79 13.88 -2.10
CA GLY A 14 -18.59 15.12 -2.12
C GLY A 14 -18.28 16.13 -3.23
N MET A 15 -17.35 15.84 -4.16
CA MET A 15 -16.91 16.80 -5.20
C MET A 15 -16.82 16.18 -6.60
N LEU A 16 -17.97 15.90 -7.24
CA LEU A 16 -18.00 15.58 -8.68
C LEU A 16 -19.33 15.88 -9.41
N THR A 17 -20.14 16.83 -8.90
CA THR A 17 -21.48 17.14 -9.44
C THR A 17 -21.85 18.63 -9.42
N SER A 18 -21.02 19.50 -10.04
CA SER A 18 -21.44 20.84 -10.51
C SER A 18 -20.42 21.52 -11.43
N TYR A 19 -20.53 21.37 -12.75
CA TYR A 19 -20.18 22.43 -13.72
C TYR A 19 -20.76 22.17 -15.13
N ALA A 20 -22.06 22.41 -15.34
CA ALA A 20 -22.71 22.13 -16.63
C ALA A 20 -23.89 23.05 -16.99
N GLN A 21 -23.88 24.34 -16.60
CA GLN A 21 -24.84 25.34 -17.10
C GLN A 21 -24.36 26.78 -16.83
N HIS A 22 -23.93 27.50 -17.88
CA HIS A 22 -24.33 28.89 -18.20
C HIS A 22 -23.47 29.48 -19.34
N THR A 23 -24.11 29.74 -20.50
CA THR A 23 -23.93 30.94 -21.35
C THR A 23 -24.91 30.87 -22.53
N LYS A 24 -26.05 31.56 -22.43
CA LYS A 24 -26.87 31.97 -23.59
C LYS A 24 -26.55 33.42 -23.96
N LYS A 25 -26.68 33.77 -25.25
CA LYS A 25 -26.43 35.06 -25.97
C LYS A 25 -25.03 35.07 -26.62
N HIS A 26 -24.87 35.10 -27.94
CA HIS A 26 -25.57 35.90 -28.94
C HIS A 26 -25.99 35.11 -30.20
N LYS A 27 -27.01 35.61 -30.91
CA LYS A 27 -27.50 35.06 -32.19
C LYS A 27 -27.48 36.16 -33.25
N VAL A 28 -26.53 36.10 -34.18
CA VAL A 28 -26.54 36.90 -35.41
C VAL A 28 -27.18 36.05 -36.51
N GLN A 29 -27.94 36.70 -37.40
CA GLN A 29 -28.70 36.02 -38.45
C GLN A 29 -27.87 35.86 -39.72
N GLN A 30 -28.10 34.77 -40.47
CA GLN A 30 -28.18 34.83 -41.93
C GLN A 30 -29.17 33.78 -42.43
N LYS A 31 -29.77 34.02 -43.60
CA LYS A 31 -30.91 33.27 -44.14
C LYS A 31 -30.50 32.54 -45.43
N THR A 32 -30.88 31.27 -45.55
CA THR A 32 -31.28 30.66 -46.84
C THR A 32 -32.35 29.59 -46.55
N ALA A 33 -33.17 29.26 -47.55
CA ALA A 33 -34.32 28.36 -47.42
C ALA A 33 -34.51 27.54 -48.72
N VAL A 34 -35.63 26.81 -48.84
CA VAL A 34 -36.08 26.04 -50.03
C VAL A 34 -35.29 24.70 -50.18
N THR A 35 -35.88 23.52 -50.45
CA THR A 35 -37.25 23.10 -50.85
C THR A 35 -37.74 21.82 -50.12
N GLN A 36 -39.05 21.55 -50.22
CA GLN A 36 -39.72 20.22 -50.16
C GLN A 36 -40.37 19.96 -51.56
N PRO A 37 -41.09 18.84 -51.94
CA PRO A 37 -42.05 18.06 -51.11
C PRO A 37 -42.38 16.57 -51.49
N VAL A 38 -43.34 15.99 -50.74
CA VAL A 38 -44.45 15.08 -51.19
C VAL A 38 -44.22 13.55 -51.42
N GLN A 39 -45.33 12.83 -51.57
CA GLN A 39 -45.64 11.43 -51.21
C GLN A 39 -46.07 10.55 -52.41
N ALA A 40 -46.14 9.22 -52.25
CA ALA A 40 -47.12 8.36 -52.93
C ALA A 40 -47.42 7.01 -52.19
N LYS A 41 -48.62 6.46 -52.46
CA LYS A 41 -49.16 5.09 -52.21
C LYS A 41 -49.68 4.56 -53.60
N PRO A 42 -50.38 3.41 -53.84
CA PRO A 42 -51.15 2.49 -52.94
C PRO A 42 -51.23 0.96 -53.33
N SER A 43 -52.17 0.22 -52.69
CA SER A 43 -53.06 -0.86 -53.24
C SER A 43 -52.49 -2.21 -53.77
N VAL A 44 -52.66 -3.37 -53.09
CA VAL A 44 -53.78 -4.39 -53.08
C VAL A 44 -53.69 -5.51 -54.14
N GLY A 45 -53.94 -6.79 -53.75
CA GLY A 45 -54.01 -7.97 -54.66
C GLY A 45 -54.39 -9.31 -53.97
N LYS A 46 -54.69 -10.36 -54.77
CA LYS A 46 -55.26 -11.69 -54.44
C LYS A 46 -54.77 -12.75 -55.48
N GLU A 47 -54.87 -14.09 -55.41
CA GLU A 47 -55.34 -15.16 -54.47
C GLU A 47 -54.60 -16.51 -54.87
N GLN A 48 -54.92 -17.79 -54.57
CA GLN A 48 -56.02 -18.48 -53.85
C GLN A 48 -55.60 -19.76 -53.04
N LYS A 49 -55.23 -20.88 -53.71
CA LYS A 49 -55.22 -22.27 -53.16
C LYS A 49 -54.25 -23.22 -53.90
N GLN A 50 -53.63 -24.17 -53.18
CA GLN A 50 -53.71 -25.65 -53.41
C GLN A 50 -52.89 -26.45 -52.36
N VAL A 51 -53.15 -27.77 -52.25
CA VAL A 51 -52.50 -28.79 -51.37
C VAL A 51 -52.61 -30.16 -52.07
N PRO A 52 -51.67 -31.15 -51.92
CA PRO A 52 -51.55 -32.08 -50.76
C PRO A 52 -50.06 -32.33 -50.31
N ALA A 53 -49.62 -32.87 -49.16
CA ALA A 53 -50.09 -33.73 -48.05
C ALA A 53 -49.45 -35.15 -48.01
N LYS A 54 -48.70 -35.52 -46.94
CA LYS A 54 -48.54 -36.90 -46.34
C LYS A 54 -47.55 -37.01 -45.15
N GLY A 55 -47.86 -37.85 -44.14
CA GLY A 55 -46.96 -38.39 -43.08
C GLY A 55 -46.68 -37.45 -41.86
N ALA A 56 -46.90 -37.75 -40.56
CA ALA A 56 -47.04 -38.95 -39.71
C ALA A 56 -45.70 -39.63 -39.27
N HIS A 57 -45.45 -40.04 -38.00
CA HIS A 57 -46.25 -40.08 -36.74
C HIS A 57 -45.35 -39.91 -35.47
N GLN A 58 -45.90 -40.13 -34.26
CA GLN A 58 -45.23 -40.02 -32.93
C GLN A 58 -44.31 -41.26 -32.62
N SER A 59 -43.55 -41.43 -31.50
CA SER A 59 -43.95 -41.24 -30.09
C SER A 59 -42.85 -41.41 -29.00
N VAL A 60 -43.30 -41.22 -27.76
CA VAL A 60 -42.63 -41.06 -26.44
C VAL A 60 -42.01 -42.36 -25.86
N LYS A 61 -40.82 -42.30 -25.19
CA LYS A 61 -40.61 -42.87 -23.82
C LYS A 61 -39.25 -42.61 -23.12
N THR A 62 -39.32 -42.87 -21.81
CA THR A 62 -38.42 -42.72 -20.63
C THR A 62 -36.98 -43.28 -20.63
N GLN A 63 -36.15 -42.66 -19.77
CA GLN A 63 -35.16 -43.21 -18.80
C GLN A 63 -34.92 -44.75 -18.71
N PRO A 64 -33.70 -45.26 -18.35
CA PRO A 64 -33.07 -44.98 -17.04
C PRO A 64 -31.52 -45.03 -16.91
N ILE A 65 -31.04 -44.97 -15.65
CA ILE A 65 -29.64 -45.05 -15.16
C ILE A 65 -29.19 -46.51 -14.96
N PRO A 66 -27.87 -46.81 -15.03
CA PRO A 66 -27.26 -47.90 -14.26
C PRO A 66 -26.10 -47.44 -13.33
N MET A 67 -25.74 -48.28 -12.36
CA MET A 67 -24.65 -48.10 -11.38
C MET A 67 -23.78 -49.36 -11.25
N LYS A 68 -22.60 -49.21 -10.61
CA LYS A 68 -21.68 -50.21 -10.02
C LYS A 68 -20.66 -50.95 -10.93
N GLY A 69 -19.44 -51.08 -10.37
CA GLY A 69 -18.46 -52.14 -10.61
C GLY A 69 -17.28 -51.79 -11.56
N GLN A 70 -16.07 -52.35 -11.40
CA GLN A 70 -15.48 -53.06 -10.24
C GLN A 70 -13.93 -53.17 -10.35
N GLN A 71 -13.24 -53.11 -9.20
CA GLN A 71 -11.87 -53.62 -8.92
C GLN A 71 -10.60 -52.93 -9.50
N VAL A 72 -9.44 -53.47 -9.08
CA VAL A 72 -8.08 -52.88 -8.96
C VAL A 72 -7.05 -53.92 -9.46
N PRO A 73 -5.76 -53.58 -9.75
CA PRO A 73 -4.75 -53.73 -8.69
C PRO A 73 -3.47 -52.84 -8.74
N ALA A 74 -2.91 -52.64 -7.55
CA ALA A 74 -1.49 -52.49 -7.16
C ALA A 74 -0.40 -52.09 -8.19
N LYS A 75 0.31 -51.00 -7.87
CA LYS A 75 1.61 -51.04 -7.15
C LYS A 75 1.97 -49.65 -6.60
N GLY A 76 2.65 -49.58 -5.46
CA GLY A 76 3.06 -48.31 -4.85
C GLY A 76 4.52 -47.95 -5.14
N HIS A 77 4.89 -46.71 -4.80
CA HIS A 77 6.21 -46.34 -4.30
C HIS A 77 6.07 -45.18 -3.32
N GLN A 78 6.92 -45.15 -2.29
CA GLN A 78 6.92 -44.17 -1.21
C GLN A 78 8.02 -43.14 -1.47
N LEU A 79 7.72 -41.85 -1.41
CA LEU A 79 8.72 -40.79 -1.22
C LEU A 79 8.10 -39.56 -0.56
N SER A 80 8.88 -38.90 0.29
CA SER A 80 8.52 -37.65 0.98
C SER A 80 9.07 -36.45 0.21
N VAL A 81 8.54 -35.23 0.45
CA VAL A 81 9.32 -34.00 0.75
C VAL A 81 8.42 -32.75 0.78
N LYS A 82 8.29 -32.17 1.99
CA LYS A 82 8.43 -30.74 2.33
C LYS A 82 7.80 -29.68 1.39
N GLY A 83 6.64 -29.16 1.80
CA GLY A 83 6.09 -27.91 1.24
C GLY A 83 6.92 -26.66 1.57
N GLN A 84 6.79 -25.61 0.76
CA GLN A 84 7.41 -24.30 0.95
C GLN A 84 6.37 -23.27 1.41
N HIS A 85 6.76 -22.35 2.29
CA HIS A 85 6.04 -21.10 2.57
C HIS A 85 6.98 -19.90 2.45
N PRO A 86 6.65 -18.87 1.65
CA PRO A 86 7.38 -17.59 1.64
C PRO A 86 7.01 -16.69 2.82
N MET A 87 7.83 -15.67 3.11
CA MET A 87 7.62 -14.74 4.23
C MET A 87 7.04 -13.38 3.81
N PRO A 88 6.28 -12.70 4.69
CA PRO A 88 5.95 -11.27 4.57
C PRO A 88 7.05 -10.34 5.14
N VAL A 89 6.98 -9.05 4.80
CA VAL A 89 8.01 -8.03 5.10
C VAL A 89 7.59 -7.09 6.26
N LYS A 90 8.58 -6.46 6.91
CA LYS A 90 8.44 -5.61 8.11
C LYS A 90 7.72 -4.28 7.88
N GLY A 91 7.06 -3.79 8.94
CA GLY A 91 6.68 -2.38 9.12
C GLY A 91 7.82 -1.48 9.64
N HIS A 92 7.51 -0.20 9.86
CA HIS A 92 8.48 0.90 10.06
C HIS A 92 9.03 1.04 11.51
N GLN A 93 10.10 1.84 11.66
CA GLN A 93 10.72 2.23 12.94
C GLN A 93 10.30 3.64 13.40
N ALA A 94 10.52 3.95 14.68
CA ALA A 94 10.55 5.31 15.25
C ALA A 94 11.54 5.35 16.43
N VAL A 95 12.09 6.53 16.75
CA VAL A 95 13.18 6.76 17.72
C VAL A 95 12.87 8.00 18.61
N PRO A 96 13.26 8.08 19.91
CA PRO A 96 12.69 9.06 20.87
C PRO A 96 13.69 10.11 21.45
N ALA A 97 13.19 11.19 22.09
CA ALA A 97 13.84 11.86 23.26
C ALA A 97 13.01 12.96 24.00
N LYS A 98 13.07 12.94 25.34
CA LYS A 98 13.10 14.03 26.38
C LYS A 98 12.30 15.36 26.27
N GLY A 99 11.68 15.79 27.40
CA GLY A 99 11.83 17.19 27.89
C GLY A 99 10.72 17.86 28.74
N HIS A 100 10.90 17.91 30.08
CA HIS A 100 10.43 18.95 31.04
C HIS A 100 8.92 19.22 31.35
N GLN A 101 8.68 19.75 32.58
CA GLN A 101 7.48 20.45 33.08
C GLN A 101 7.90 21.84 33.61
N PRO A 102 6.98 22.81 33.81
CA PRO A 102 6.29 22.94 35.11
C PRO A 102 4.79 23.33 35.04
N ASN A 103 4.17 23.40 36.22
CA ASN A 103 2.77 23.80 36.53
C ASN A 103 2.72 25.33 36.88
N PRO A 104 1.62 25.99 37.36
CA PRO A 104 0.24 25.54 37.67
C PRO A 104 -0.92 26.51 37.25
N VAL A 105 -2.15 26.27 37.76
CA VAL A 105 -3.19 27.23 38.27
C VAL A 105 -4.62 27.16 37.66
N LYS A 106 -5.58 26.89 38.56
CA LYS A 106 -7.05 27.17 38.62
C LYS A 106 -7.89 27.32 37.33
N GLY A 107 -8.90 26.44 37.22
CA GLY A 107 -10.19 26.66 36.55
C GLY A 107 -11.25 25.75 37.19
N GLN A 108 -12.50 26.18 37.35
CA GLN A 108 -13.51 25.47 38.16
C GLN A 108 -14.29 24.40 37.39
N GLN A 109 -14.70 23.35 38.09
CA GLN A 109 -15.76 22.42 37.66
C GLN A 109 -17.15 23.05 37.93
N PRO A 110 -18.22 22.50 37.33
CA PRO A 110 -19.00 21.57 38.15
C PRO A 110 -19.43 20.26 37.47
N ALA A 111 -19.43 19.20 38.28
CA ALA A 111 -20.33 18.04 38.27
C ALA A 111 -20.75 17.38 36.93
N GLN A 112 -20.12 16.25 36.62
CA GLN A 112 -20.84 15.06 36.13
C GLN A 112 -20.41 13.83 36.95
N VAL A 113 -21.34 12.91 37.19
CA VAL A 113 -21.16 11.75 38.08
C VAL A 113 -21.07 10.45 37.26
N PRO A 114 -19.93 9.74 37.27
CA PRO A 114 -19.85 8.37 36.77
C PRO A 114 -19.84 7.36 37.93
N ALA A 115 -20.77 6.40 37.89
CA ALA A 115 -20.80 5.29 38.84
C ALA A 115 -19.56 4.38 38.67
N LYS A 116 -18.96 3.95 39.78
CA LYS A 116 -17.72 3.16 39.77
C LYS A 116 -17.97 1.66 39.62
N GLN A 117 -17.16 1.00 38.80
CA GLN A 117 -16.88 -0.43 38.95
C GLN A 117 -16.07 -0.66 40.25
N PRO A 118 -16.36 -1.69 41.06
CA PRO A 118 -15.49 -2.07 42.18
C PRO A 118 -14.26 -2.85 41.66
N LEU A 119 -13.05 -2.34 41.92
CA LEU A 119 -11.83 -3.15 41.81
C LEU A 119 -11.69 -4.05 43.05
N HIS A 120 -11.25 -5.30 42.85
CA HIS A 120 -10.78 -6.15 43.94
C HIS A 120 -9.42 -5.67 44.45
N GLY A 121 -9.43 -4.89 45.54
CA GLY A 121 -8.24 -4.62 46.34
C GLY A 121 -7.92 -5.82 47.25
N LYS A 122 -6.63 -6.19 47.34
CA LYS A 122 -6.15 -7.12 48.38
C LYS A 122 -5.92 -6.36 49.68
N LEU A 123 -6.35 -6.93 50.80
CA LEU A 123 -5.90 -6.57 52.15
C LEU A 123 -5.54 -7.84 52.93
N ASN A 124 -4.55 -7.73 53.82
CA ASN A 124 -4.03 -8.88 54.56
C ASN A 124 -4.95 -9.32 55.72
N PRO A 125 -5.02 -10.62 56.04
CA PRO A 125 -5.84 -11.13 57.13
C PRO A 125 -5.13 -11.04 58.49
N ARG A 126 -5.59 -10.14 59.36
CA ARG A 126 -5.43 -10.27 60.83
C ARG A 126 -6.61 -9.58 61.52
N ASN A 127 -6.95 -10.04 62.73
CA ASN A 127 -8.11 -9.65 63.53
C ASN A 127 -9.50 -9.83 62.86
N ALA A 128 -9.94 -11.09 62.80
CA ALA A 128 -11.35 -11.47 62.56
C ALA A 128 -11.80 -12.60 63.51
N HIS A 129 -11.67 -12.37 64.82
CA HIS A 129 -12.20 -13.24 65.87
C HIS A 129 -13.07 -12.44 66.83
N ASN A 130 -14.29 -12.10 66.39
CA ASN A 130 -15.55 -12.21 67.16
C ASN A 130 -16.73 -11.66 66.30
N ALA A 131 -17.20 -12.46 65.33
CA ALA A 131 -18.41 -12.15 64.57
C ALA A 131 -19.52 -13.15 64.93
N LYS A 132 -20.65 -12.66 65.46
CA LYS A 132 -21.75 -13.51 65.92
C LYS A 132 -22.35 -14.33 64.78
N ARG A 133 -22.79 -15.54 65.13
CA ARG A 133 -23.50 -16.53 64.29
C ARG A 133 -24.43 -15.86 63.27
N GLY A 134 -24.11 -15.99 61.98
CA GLY A 134 -24.96 -15.50 60.90
C GLY A 134 -26.30 -16.25 60.85
N ALA A 135 -27.40 -15.52 60.72
CA ALA A 135 -28.67 -16.11 60.32
C ALA A 135 -28.54 -16.61 58.88
N LYS A 136 -28.87 -17.90 58.63
CA LYS A 136 -28.93 -18.43 57.27
C LYS A 136 -30.04 -17.71 56.52
N SER A 137 -29.74 -17.12 55.36
CA SER A 137 -30.77 -16.71 54.42
C SER A 137 -31.62 -17.93 54.06
N PRO A 138 -32.97 -17.83 54.00
CA PRO A 138 -33.81 -18.96 53.65
C PRO A 138 -33.45 -19.46 52.25
N GLY A 139 -33.07 -20.73 52.15
CA GLY A 139 -32.68 -21.35 50.87
C GLY A 139 -33.89 -21.41 49.95
N TYR A 140 -33.77 -20.84 48.75
CA TYR A 140 -34.89 -20.79 47.83
C TYR A 140 -35.01 -22.08 47.00
N VAL A 141 -36.23 -22.63 46.91
CA VAL A 141 -36.54 -23.78 46.05
C VAL A 141 -36.70 -23.29 44.61
N THR A 142 -35.84 -23.72 43.71
CA THR A 142 -35.96 -23.41 42.28
C THR A 142 -37.13 -24.15 41.66
N THR A 143 -38.22 -23.43 41.40
CA THR A 143 -39.40 -23.90 40.65
C THR A 143 -38.98 -24.43 39.27
N GLU A 144 -39.71 -25.42 38.73
CA GLU A 144 -39.40 -26.00 37.40
C GLU A 144 -39.38 -24.95 36.28
N GLU A 145 -40.22 -23.91 36.36
CA GLU A 145 -40.18 -22.76 35.44
C GLU A 145 -38.83 -22.02 35.48
N ILE A 146 -38.29 -21.82 36.68
CA ILE A 146 -36.98 -21.16 36.88
C ILE A 146 -35.87 -22.06 36.36
N LYS A 147 -35.93 -23.38 36.57
CA LYS A 147 -34.98 -24.34 35.99
C LYS A 147 -35.05 -24.36 34.46
N GLY A 148 -36.25 -24.34 33.88
CA GLY A 148 -36.47 -24.32 32.44
C GLY A 148 -35.89 -23.07 31.78
N LEU A 149 -36.15 -21.89 32.37
CA LEU A 149 -35.55 -20.63 31.92
C LEU A 149 -34.02 -20.60 32.13
N GLN A 150 -33.51 -21.18 33.23
CA GLN A 150 -32.06 -21.32 33.44
C GLN A 150 -31.41 -22.24 32.39
N GLN A 151 -32.04 -23.36 32.02
CA GLN A 151 -31.55 -24.22 30.93
C GLN A 151 -31.60 -23.51 29.57
N GLN A 152 -32.67 -22.76 29.28
CA GLN A 152 -32.74 -21.92 28.07
C GLN A 152 -31.63 -20.86 28.06
N ASN A 153 -31.36 -20.20 29.19
CA ASN A 153 -30.26 -19.23 29.31
C ASN A 153 -28.90 -19.90 29.11
N GLN A 154 -28.71 -21.11 29.63
CA GLN A 154 -27.46 -21.87 29.49
C GLN A 154 -27.23 -22.36 28.06
N LYS A 155 -28.30 -22.75 27.33
CA LYS A 155 -28.24 -22.99 25.88
C LYS A 155 -27.86 -21.71 25.14
N LEU A 156 -28.54 -20.60 25.41
CA LEU A 156 -28.27 -19.32 24.77
C LEU A 156 -26.86 -18.77 25.09
N GLN A 157 -26.31 -19.05 26.28
CA GLN A 157 -24.91 -18.76 26.62
C GLN A 157 -23.93 -19.61 25.81
N ASN A 158 -24.26 -20.86 25.51
CA ASN A 158 -23.41 -21.72 24.69
C ASN A 158 -23.48 -21.29 23.22
N GLU A 159 -24.67 -20.99 22.69
CA GLU A 159 -24.86 -20.39 21.35
C GLU A 159 -24.08 -19.07 21.21
N ILE A 160 -24.11 -18.19 22.22
CA ILE A 160 -23.34 -16.93 22.21
C ILE A 160 -21.82 -17.21 22.23
N LYS A 161 -21.32 -18.17 23.01
CA LYS A 161 -19.90 -18.54 23.02
C LYS A 161 -19.47 -19.16 21.70
N GLU A 162 -20.29 -20.04 21.12
CA GLU A 162 -20.05 -20.69 19.83
C GLU A 162 -19.94 -19.63 18.73
N HIS A 163 -20.87 -18.66 18.65
CA HIS A 163 -20.76 -17.52 17.74
C HIS A 163 -19.59 -16.56 18.06
N GLU A 164 -19.17 -16.42 19.32
CA GLU A 164 -17.97 -15.65 19.70
C GLU A 164 -16.66 -16.37 19.30
N GLU A 165 -16.65 -17.71 19.26
CA GLU A 165 -15.54 -18.51 18.72
C GLU A 165 -15.56 -18.55 17.19
N GLU A 166 -16.73 -18.66 16.55
CA GLU A 166 -16.88 -18.46 15.10
C GLU A 166 -16.38 -17.07 14.68
N MET A 167 -16.72 -16.02 15.42
CA MET A 167 -16.19 -14.66 15.21
C MET A 167 -14.66 -14.65 15.27
N LYS A 168 -14.05 -15.38 16.21
CA LYS A 168 -12.60 -15.48 16.37
C LYS A 168 -11.92 -16.28 15.25
N VAL A 169 -12.63 -17.23 14.63
CA VAL A 169 -12.20 -17.91 13.40
C VAL A 169 -12.33 -16.97 12.20
N LYS A 170 -13.49 -16.33 12.03
CA LYS A 170 -13.75 -15.36 10.96
C LYS A 170 -12.85 -14.13 11.04
N GLN A 171 -12.36 -13.74 12.22
CA GLN A 171 -11.34 -12.69 12.38
C GLN A 171 -10.06 -13.01 11.60
N LYS A 172 -9.63 -14.28 11.54
CA LYS A 172 -8.48 -14.72 10.74
C LYS A 172 -8.77 -14.73 9.24
N ASP A 173 -10.01 -15.04 8.86
CA ASP A 173 -10.46 -14.90 7.47
C ASP A 173 -10.52 -13.43 7.05
N VAL A 174 -10.96 -12.52 7.92
CA VAL A 174 -10.87 -11.06 7.73
C VAL A 174 -9.42 -10.64 7.53
N ASP A 175 -8.47 -11.09 8.37
CA ASP A 175 -7.04 -10.81 8.18
C ASP A 175 -6.51 -11.33 6.82
N THR A 176 -6.95 -12.52 6.41
CA THR A 176 -6.57 -13.14 5.12
C THR A 176 -7.16 -12.39 3.92
N ARG A 177 -8.42 -11.97 3.99
CA ARG A 177 -9.08 -11.13 2.98
C ARG A 177 -8.50 -9.72 2.94
N LEU A 178 -8.03 -9.17 4.06
CA LEU A 178 -7.28 -7.91 4.13
C LEU A 178 -5.90 -8.03 3.45
N GLU A 179 -5.16 -9.13 3.64
CA GLU A 179 -3.92 -9.38 2.88
C GLU A 179 -4.21 -9.42 1.37
N LYS A 180 -5.30 -10.09 0.96
CA LYS A 180 -5.74 -10.10 -0.44
C LYS A 180 -6.05 -8.69 -0.97
N ILE A 181 -6.75 -7.85 -0.20
CA ILE A 181 -7.02 -6.46 -0.57
C ILE A 181 -5.73 -5.65 -0.73
N VAL A 182 -4.77 -5.78 0.19
CA VAL A 182 -3.47 -5.08 0.12
C VAL A 182 -2.64 -5.55 -1.07
N ARG A 183 -2.70 -6.83 -1.42
CA ARG A 183 -2.07 -7.38 -2.63
C ARG A 183 -2.71 -6.82 -3.90
N LEU A 184 -4.04 -6.85 -3.99
CA LEU A 184 -4.79 -6.27 -5.13
C LEU A 184 -4.50 -4.78 -5.28
N ASP A 185 -4.46 -4.01 -4.19
CA ASP A 185 -4.14 -2.58 -4.19
C ASP A 185 -2.72 -2.32 -4.73
N THR A 186 -1.75 -3.13 -4.27
CA THR A 186 -0.37 -3.08 -4.76
C THR A 186 -0.29 -3.36 -6.26
N GLU A 187 -1.02 -4.37 -6.75
CA GLU A 187 -1.06 -4.74 -8.17
C GLU A 187 -1.80 -3.70 -9.04
N ILE A 188 -2.89 -3.10 -8.54
CA ILE A 188 -3.60 -1.99 -9.17
C ILE A 188 -2.67 -0.76 -9.27
N GLY A 189 -1.93 -0.44 -8.21
CA GLY A 189 -0.94 0.63 -8.19
C GLY A 189 0.25 0.40 -9.14
N GLN A 190 0.67 -0.87 -9.33
CA GLN A 190 1.65 -1.23 -10.36
C GLN A 190 1.08 -1.06 -11.78
N HIS A 191 -0.15 -1.51 -12.03
CA HIS A 191 -0.81 -1.32 -13.33
C HIS A 191 -1.01 0.16 -13.65
N GLN A 192 -1.36 1.00 -12.67
CA GLN A 192 -1.53 2.45 -12.86
C GLN A 192 -0.23 3.10 -13.32
N ARG A 193 0.89 2.87 -12.62
CA ARG A 193 2.21 3.41 -13.01
C ARG A 193 2.63 2.97 -14.42
N THR A 194 2.29 1.74 -14.81
CA THR A 194 2.56 1.23 -16.17
C THR A 194 1.72 1.96 -17.21
N ILE A 195 0.44 2.23 -16.94
CA ILE A 195 -0.43 3.07 -17.79
C ILE A 195 0.10 4.51 -17.87
N ASP A 196 0.46 5.13 -16.75
CA ASP A 196 1.01 6.50 -16.70
C ASP A 196 2.30 6.63 -17.54
N THR A 197 3.13 5.58 -17.51
CA THR A 197 4.34 5.45 -18.35
C THR A 197 3.97 5.31 -19.82
N ILE A 198 3.08 4.38 -20.18
CA ILE A 198 2.64 4.16 -21.57
C ILE A 198 1.96 5.41 -22.16
N ALA A 199 1.17 6.14 -21.38
CA ALA A 199 0.56 7.40 -21.78
C ALA A 199 1.62 8.49 -22.06
N THR A 200 2.69 8.52 -21.26
CA THR A 200 3.85 9.41 -21.47
C THR A 200 4.61 9.04 -22.75
N ASP A 201 4.85 7.75 -22.98
CA ASP A 201 5.49 7.24 -24.20
C ASP A 201 4.65 7.56 -25.45
N ILE A 202 3.34 7.32 -25.42
CA ILE A 202 2.41 7.64 -26.52
C ILE A 202 2.44 9.13 -26.84
N LYS A 203 2.49 10.01 -25.83
CA LYS A 203 2.64 11.46 -26.01
C LYS A 203 3.97 11.83 -26.68
N GLY A 204 5.06 11.13 -26.35
CA GLY A 204 6.35 11.25 -27.03
C GLY A 204 6.27 10.81 -28.50
N LEU A 205 5.65 9.66 -28.78
CA LEU A 205 5.46 9.16 -30.14
C LEU A 205 4.57 10.09 -30.98
N ASP A 206 3.53 10.72 -30.41
CA ASP A 206 2.72 11.71 -31.13
C ASP A 206 3.51 12.97 -31.50
N SER A 207 4.39 13.44 -30.61
CA SER A 207 5.32 14.53 -30.93
C SER A 207 6.23 14.16 -32.10
N ASN A 208 6.81 12.95 -32.06
CA ASN A 208 7.65 12.43 -33.14
C ASN A 208 6.87 12.26 -34.46
N ILE A 209 5.62 11.79 -34.42
CA ILE A 209 4.71 11.70 -35.58
C ILE A 209 4.43 13.09 -36.15
N GLY A 210 4.23 14.11 -35.32
CA GLY A 210 4.06 15.50 -35.74
C GLY A 210 5.30 16.04 -36.45
N ILE A 211 6.48 15.85 -35.86
CA ILE A 211 7.77 16.28 -36.43
C ILE A 211 8.05 15.56 -37.76
N LEU A 212 7.85 14.24 -37.83
CA LEU A 212 8.05 13.46 -39.05
C LEU A 212 7.08 13.85 -40.18
N LYS A 213 5.81 14.13 -39.86
CA LYS A 213 4.85 14.69 -40.83
C LYS A 213 5.29 16.06 -41.36
N GLY A 214 5.76 16.95 -40.49
CA GLY A 214 6.27 18.27 -40.90
C GLY A 214 7.53 18.18 -41.77
N GLN A 215 8.45 17.28 -41.42
CA GLN A 215 9.63 16.97 -42.23
C GLN A 215 9.23 16.44 -43.62
N LEU A 216 8.31 15.47 -43.68
CA LEU A 216 7.81 14.91 -44.95
C LEU A 216 7.18 15.98 -45.83
N ALA A 217 6.22 16.77 -45.32
CA ALA A 217 5.57 17.81 -46.10
C ALA A 217 6.58 18.84 -46.68
N SER A 218 7.61 19.22 -45.91
CA SER A 218 8.68 20.09 -46.40
C SER A 218 9.56 19.43 -47.47
N LEU A 219 9.91 18.15 -47.29
CA LEU A 219 10.70 17.40 -48.27
C LEU A 219 9.92 17.17 -49.57
N GLU A 220 8.64 16.80 -49.47
CA GLU A 220 7.73 16.55 -50.59
C GLU A 220 7.48 17.81 -51.40
N ALA A 221 7.28 18.96 -50.75
CA ALA A 221 7.21 20.26 -51.41
C ALA A 221 8.51 20.59 -52.17
N GLN A 222 9.68 20.44 -51.53
CA GLN A 222 10.99 20.65 -52.16
C GLN A 222 11.23 19.69 -53.34
N LEU A 223 10.76 18.44 -53.25
CA LEU A 223 10.85 17.45 -54.31
C LEU A 223 9.92 17.80 -55.48
N GLY A 224 8.67 18.18 -55.22
CA GLY A 224 7.70 18.58 -56.23
C GLY A 224 8.15 19.83 -57.02
N GLU A 225 8.69 20.82 -56.31
CA GLU A 225 9.23 22.06 -56.88
C GLU A 225 10.44 21.78 -57.79
N ARG A 226 11.40 20.95 -57.33
CA ARG A 226 12.54 20.48 -58.14
C ARG A 226 12.12 19.62 -59.33
N ARG A 227 11.20 18.67 -59.14
CA ARG A 227 10.62 17.85 -60.22
C ARG A 227 9.96 18.72 -61.28
N THR A 228 9.20 19.74 -60.88
CA THR A 228 8.52 20.66 -61.81
C THR A 228 9.54 21.45 -62.65
N ARG A 229 10.61 21.97 -62.02
CA ARG A 229 11.70 22.64 -62.74
C ARG A 229 12.45 21.70 -63.70
N PHE A 230 12.74 20.47 -63.26
CA PHE A 230 13.44 19.47 -64.08
C PHE A 230 12.58 18.94 -65.24
N ILE A 231 11.29 18.69 -65.04
CA ILE A 231 10.35 18.32 -66.11
C ILE A 231 10.26 19.46 -67.15
N ARG A 232 10.31 20.73 -66.72
CA ARG A 232 10.34 21.88 -67.62
C ARG A 232 11.64 21.94 -68.46
N SER A 233 12.82 21.73 -67.86
CA SER A 233 14.08 21.67 -68.62
C SER A 233 14.16 20.47 -69.55
N MET A 234 13.72 19.30 -69.10
CA MET A 234 13.64 18.08 -69.92
C MET A 234 12.69 18.25 -71.12
N ARG A 235 11.51 18.87 -70.95
CA ARG A 235 10.56 19.15 -72.04
C ARG A 235 11.05 20.22 -73.04
N TYR A 236 11.98 21.07 -72.63
CA TYR A 236 12.70 21.96 -73.53
C TYR A 236 13.78 21.18 -74.32
N MET A 237 14.65 20.46 -73.61
CA MET A 237 15.72 19.65 -74.23
C MET A 237 15.20 18.56 -75.17
N ALA A 238 14.02 17.98 -74.90
CA ALA A 238 13.40 16.99 -75.77
C ALA A 238 12.94 17.56 -77.11
N ARG A 239 12.54 18.85 -77.15
CA ARG A 239 12.14 19.55 -78.38
C ARG A 239 13.36 20.04 -79.18
N HIS A 240 14.39 20.52 -78.50
CA HIS A 240 15.67 20.94 -79.11
C HIS A 240 16.73 19.84 -79.00
N ARG A 241 16.34 18.58 -79.26
CA ARG A 241 17.19 17.42 -79.00
C ARG A 241 18.18 17.10 -80.12
N SER A 242 17.97 17.63 -81.33
CA SER A 242 18.74 17.19 -82.50
C SER A 242 20.21 17.60 -82.39
N ILE A 243 21.06 16.96 -83.20
CA ILE A 243 22.45 17.39 -83.35
C ILE A 243 22.50 18.74 -84.09
N GLN A 244 21.62 18.93 -85.07
CA GLN A 244 21.47 20.16 -85.84
C GLN A 244 21.16 21.37 -84.94
N ASP A 245 20.18 21.28 -84.01
CA ASP A 245 19.87 22.35 -83.04
C ASP A 245 21.12 22.82 -82.27
N LYS A 246 21.93 21.85 -81.82
CA LYS A 246 23.11 22.09 -80.97
C LYS A 246 24.26 22.67 -81.78
N LEU A 247 24.49 22.17 -82.99
CA LEU A 247 25.47 22.73 -83.91
C LEU A 247 25.05 24.14 -84.36
N MET A 248 23.78 24.37 -84.69
CA MET A 248 23.25 25.71 -84.99
C MET A 248 23.40 26.66 -83.81
N PHE A 249 23.13 26.23 -82.57
CA PHE A 249 23.39 27.05 -81.38
C PHE A 249 24.88 27.39 -81.23
N ILE A 250 25.80 26.46 -81.50
CA ILE A 250 27.25 26.69 -81.37
C ILE A 250 27.78 27.57 -82.51
N PHE A 251 27.41 27.31 -83.76
CA PHE A 251 27.94 27.97 -84.96
C PHE A 251 27.26 29.31 -85.29
N SER A 252 26.06 29.61 -84.79
CA SER A 252 25.42 30.95 -84.88
C SER A 252 26.07 32.00 -83.96
N ALA A 253 27.40 31.91 -83.79
CA ALA A 253 28.21 32.71 -82.89
C ALA A 253 29.10 33.64 -83.70
N ASN A 254 29.04 34.94 -83.41
CA ASN A 254 29.66 35.99 -84.23
C ASN A 254 31.19 36.03 -84.10
N SER A 255 31.79 35.15 -83.29
CA SER A 255 33.24 34.96 -83.19
C SER A 255 33.59 33.58 -82.62
N LEU A 256 34.82 33.12 -82.90
CA LEU A 256 35.35 31.84 -82.38
C LEU A 256 35.33 31.79 -80.84
N THR A 257 35.56 32.92 -80.17
CA THR A 257 35.47 33.03 -78.70
C THR A 257 34.04 32.81 -78.20
N GLN A 258 33.02 33.32 -78.91
CA GLN A 258 31.63 33.02 -78.59
C GLN A 258 31.28 31.55 -78.86
N MET A 259 31.75 30.99 -79.98
CA MET A 259 31.55 29.58 -80.34
C MET A 259 32.10 28.64 -79.25
N TYR A 260 33.33 28.89 -78.79
CA TYR A 260 33.94 28.16 -77.67
C TYR A 260 33.12 28.27 -76.37
N ARG A 261 32.67 29.49 -76.01
CA ARG A 261 31.80 29.70 -74.83
C ARG A 261 30.48 28.92 -74.94
N ARG A 262 29.84 28.88 -76.12
CA ARG A 262 28.60 28.12 -76.35
C ARG A 262 28.83 26.60 -76.31
N LEU A 263 29.92 26.10 -76.90
CA LEU A 263 30.31 24.68 -76.81
C LEU A 263 30.58 24.25 -75.37
N ARG A 264 31.30 25.07 -74.59
CA ARG A 264 31.54 24.85 -73.16
C ARG A 264 30.22 24.83 -72.38
N PHE A 265 29.35 25.82 -72.60
CA PHE A 265 28.04 25.90 -71.96
C PHE A 265 27.17 24.66 -72.20
N VAL A 266 27.13 24.11 -73.42
CA VAL A 266 26.38 22.87 -73.71
C VAL A 266 26.90 21.68 -72.89
N ARG A 267 28.23 21.55 -72.71
CA ARG A 267 28.84 20.49 -71.88
C ARG A 267 28.52 20.69 -70.39
N GLU A 268 28.69 21.90 -69.87
CA GLU A 268 28.41 22.23 -68.46
C GLU A 268 26.92 22.09 -68.12
N TYR A 269 26.02 22.52 -69.01
CA TYR A 269 24.58 22.35 -68.86
C TYR A 269 24.17 20.87 -68.86
N ALA A 270 24.78 20.03 -69.70
CA ALA A 270 24.53 18.58 -69.68
C ALA A 270 25.05 17.91 -68.39
N ALA A 271 26.14 18.40 -67.79
CA ALA A 271 26.59 17.94 -66.47
C ALA A 271 25.62 18.40 -65.37
N TYR A 272 25.20 19.67 -65.40
CA TYR A 272 24.22 20.24 -64.45
C TYR A 272 22.88 19.49 -64.47
N GLN A 273 22.33 19.15 -65.64
CA GLN A 273 21.05 18.42 -65.73
C GLN A 273 21.16 16.99 -65.15
N ARG A 274 22.28 16.27 -65.37
CA ARG A 274 22.52 14.98 -64.69
C ARG A 274 22.56 15.15 -63.16
N ALA A 275 23.27 16.18 -62.67
CA ALA A 275 23.33 16.47 -61.24
C ALA A 275 21.96 16.82 -60.63
N GLN A 276 21.08 17.55 -61.35
CA GLN A 276 19.71 17.78 -60.89
C GLN A 276 18.87 16.48 -60.83
N GLY A 277 19.09 15.55 -61.77
CA GLY A 277 18.47 14.22 -61.73
C GLY A 277 18.84 13.41 -60.49
N GLU A 278 20.14 13.29 -60.19
CA GLU A 278 20.60 12.59 -58.98
C GLU A 278 20.18 13.30 -57.68
N LEU A 279 20.13 14.65 -57.67
CA LEU A 279 19.58 15.39 -56.53
C LEU A 279 18.08 15.10 -56.30
N ILE A 280 17.28 14.92 -57.35
CA ILE A 280 15.86 14.52 -57.25
C ILE A 280 15.72 13.10 -56.72
N LYS A 281 16.57 12.17 -57.18
CA LYS A 281 16.61 10.77 -56.73
C LYS A 281 17.01 10.65 -55.26
N ALA A 282 18.08 11.32 -54.84
CA ALA A 282 18.50 11.38 -53.43
C ALA A 282 17.42 12.02 -52.54
N LYS A 283 16.68 13.02 -53.05
CA LYS A 283 15.58 13.66 -52.32
C LYS A 283 14.35 12.75 -52.19
N GLN A 284 14.04 11.92 -53.20
CA GLN A 284 13.03 10.86 -53.09
C GLN A 284 13.44 9.83 -52.03
N GLN A 285 14.69 9.34 -52.03
CA GLN A 285 15.18 8.39 -51.03
C GLN A 285 15.07 8.94 -49.58
N GLN A 286 15.30 10.24 -49.37
CA GLN A 286 15.07 10.89 -48.06
C GLN A 286 13.59 10.86 -47.64
N ILE A 287 12.65 10.96 -48.59
CA ILE A 287 11.21 10.87 -48.34
C ILE A 287 10.80 9.42 -48.05
N ASP A 288 11.33 8.45 -48.81
CA ASP A 288 11.04 7.02 -48.60
C ASP A 288 11.50 6.55 -47.22
N GLN A 289 12.71 6.97 -46.81
CA GLN A 289 13.24 6.75 -45.46
C GLN A 289 12.35 7.40 -44.39
N LYS A 290 11.84 8.61 -44.63
CA LYS A 290 10.98 9.33 -43.67
C LYS A 290 9.57 8.76 -43.57
N HIS A 291 8.99 8.25 -44.67
CA HIS A 291 7.75 7.48 -44.64
C HIS A 291 7.93 6.15 -43.91
N SER A 292 9.09 5.50 -44.05
CA SER A 292 9.43 4.28 -43.34
C SER A 292 9.50 4.52 -41.82
N GLN A 293 10.24 5.55 -41.39
CA GLN A 293 10.28 5.99 -39.99
C GLN A 293 8.88 6.37 -39.44
N LEU A 294 8.06 7.06 -40.25
CA LEU A 294 6.69 7.42 -39.85
C LEU A 294 5.75 6.21 -39.79
N LYS A 295 6.01 5.13 -40.53
CA LYS A 295 5.27 3.87 -40.45
C LYS A 295 5.64 3.11 -39.18
N GLU A 296 6.93 3.00 -38.89
CA GLU A 296 7.50 2.36 -37.68
C GLU A 296 6.93 2.97 -36.40
N VAL A 297 7.10 4.29 -36.20
CA VAL A 297 6.60 5.02 -35.01
C VAL A 297 5.07 4.91 -34.84
N ARG A 298 4.30 4.74 -35.93
CA ARG A 298 2.85 4.46 -35.84
C ARG A 298 2.55 3.04 -35.39
N VAL A 299 3.34 2.05 -35.82
CA VAL A 299 3.21 0.65 -35.36
C VAL A 299 3.55 0.55 -33.88
N ASP A 300 4.60 1.24 -33.42
CA ASP A 300 4.95 1.33 -32.00
C ASP A 300 3.81 1.93 -31.18
N LYS A 301 3.27 3.08 -31.62
CA LYS A 301 2.12 3.71 -30.95
C LYS A 301 0.90 2.78 -30.93
N SER A 302 0.61 2.06 -32.01
CA SER A 302 -0.52 1.11 -32.04
C SER A 302 -0.31 -0.07 -31.08
N THR A 303 0.94 -0.53 -30.94
CA THR A 303 1.35 -1.60 -30.02
C THR A 303 1.23 -1.14 -28.56
N LEU A 304 1.64 0.10 -28.25
CA LEU A 304 1.45 0.70 -26.94
C LEU A 304 -0.04 0.89 -26.60
N LEU A 305 -0.86 1.41 -27.53
CA LEU A 305 -2.31 1.54 -27.34
C LEU A 305 -3.02 0.19 -27.12
N TYR A 306 -2.50 -0.91 -27.66
CA TYR A 306 -3.02 -2.25 -27.39
C TYR A 306 -2.60 -2.75 -25.99
N LYS A 307 -1.34 -2.53 -25.58
CA LYS A 307 -0.85 -2.85 -24.23
C LYS A 307 -1.62 -2.07 -23.16
N ASP A 308 -1.81 -0.77 -23.37
CA ASP A 308 -2.59 0.14 -22.53
C ASP A 308 -4.00 -0.41 -22.24
N LYS A 309 -4.79 -0.65 -23.30
CA LYS A 309 -6.13 -1.24 -23.20
C LYS A 309 -6.15 -2.58 -22.45
N LYS A 310 -5.16 -3.43 -22.68
CA LYS A 310 -5.05 -4.72 -21.98
C LYS A 310 -4.78 -4.55 -20.48
N ILE A 311 -3.88 -3.64 -20.10
CA ILE A 311 -3.54 -3.37 -18.70
C ILE A 311 -4.70 -2.66 -17.99
N HIS A 312 -5.39 -1.74 -18.66
CA HIS A 312 -6.63 -1.14 -18.16
C HIS A 312 -7.71 -2.20 -17.87
N ALA A 313 -7.97 -3.11 -18.82
CA ALA A 313 -8.93 -4.20 -18.60
C ALA A 313 -8.54 -5.12 -17.42
N GLN A 314 -7.25 -5.43 -17.28
CA GLN A 314 -6.74 -6.22 -16.15
C GLN A 314 -6.81 -5.47 -14.80
N MET A 315 -6.63 -4.14 -14.80
CA MET A 315 -6.83 -3.32 -13.60
C MET A 315 -8.29 -3.26 -13.19
N GLU A 316 -9.22 -3.02 -14.11
CA GLU A 316 -10.64 -2.95 -13.78
C GLU A 316 -11.19 -4.30 -13.28
N GLN A 317 -10.73 -5.43 -13.84
CA GLN A 317 -11.01 -6.75 -13.28
C GLN A 317 -10.55 -6.88 -11.81
N LYS A 318 -9.35 -6.39 -11.48
CA LYS A 318 -8.83 -6.39 -10.11
C LYS A 318 -9.54 -5.39 -9.19
N ARG A 319 -10.03 -4.25 -9.70
CA ARG A 319 -10.88 -3.30 -8.95
C ARG A 319 -12.22 -3.93 -8.58
N VAL A 320 -12.85 -4.64 -9.51
CA VAL A 320 -14.09 -5.39 -9.24
C VAL A 320 -13.84 -6.53 -8.24
N GLU A 321 -12.72 -7.24 -8.34
CA GLU A 321 -12.33 -8.24 -7.34
C GLU A 321 -12.08 -7.61 -5.95
N GLN A 322 -11.37 -6.48 -5.88
CA GLN A 322 -11.14 -5.75 -4.62
C GLN A 322 -12.47 -5.29 -4.01
N GLN A 323 -13.37 -4.72 -4.82
CA GLN A 323 -14.68 -4.23 -4.39
C GLN A 323 -15.60 -5.35 -3.91
N THR A 324 -15.60 -6.52 -4.57
CA THR A 324 -16.40 -7.69 -4.14
C THR A 324 -15.85 -8.31 -2.85
N VAL A 325 -14.53 -8.34 -2.64
CA VAL A 325 -13.94 -8.75 -1.35
C VAL A 325 -14.33 -7.76 -0.23
N VAL A 326 -14.26 -6.45 -0.48
CA VAL A 326 -14.71 -5.42 0.48
C VAL A 326 -16.21 -5.52 0.80
N ALA A 327 -17.06 -5.75 -0.22
CA ALA A 327 -18.50 -5.90 -0.03
C ALA A 327 -18.85 -7.17 0.79
N SER A 328 -18.18 -8.30 0.54
CA SER A 328 -18.39 -9.52 1.33
C SER A 328 -17.97 -9.33 2.79
N LEU A 329 -16.84 -8.66 3.05
CA LEU A 329 -16.40 -8.30 4.41
C LEU A 329 -17.42 -7.44 5.16
N GLN A 330 -17.97 -6.41 4.51
CA GLN A 330 -18.98 -5.52 5.11
C GLN A 330 -20.29 -6.26 5.42
N GLN A 331 -20.72 -7.16 4.52
CA GLN A 331 -21.92 -7.97 4.72
C GLN A 331 -21.71 -9.02 5.83
N ASP A 332 -20.58 -9.72 5.84
CA ASP A 332 -20.22 -10.69 6.88
C ASP A 332 -20.20 -10.02 8.27
N GLN A 333 -19.53 -8.87 8.39
CA GLN A 333 -19.50 -8.08 9.64
C GLN A 333 -20.92 -7.70 10.10
N LYS A 334 -21.75 -7.15 9.21
CA LYS A 334 -23.10 -6.70 9.54
C LYS A 334 -24.02 -7.85 9.99
N VAL A 335 -23.91 -9.02 9.37
CA VAL A 335 -24.66 -10.21 9.77
C VAL A 335 -24.24 -10.69 11.15
N LEU A 336 -22.94 -10.76 11.42
CA LEU A 336 -22.39 -11.23 12.70
C LEU A 336 -22.72 -10.30 13.86
N GLU A 337 -22.57 -8.98 13.67
CA GLU A 337 -22.97 -7.97 14.65
C GLU A 337 -24.48 -8.04 14.94
N GLY A 338 -25.31 -8.24 13.92
CA GLY A 338 -26.76 -8.39 14.04
C GLY A 338 -27.18 -9.63 14.85
N VAL A 339 -26.63 -10.80 14.52
CA VAL A 339 -26.93 -12.07 15.23
C VAL A 339 -26.51 -11.98 16.69
N ILE A 340 -25.30 -11.49 16.99
CA ILE A 340 -24.81 -11.38 18.36
C ILE A 340 -25.62 -10.34 19.16
N ALA A 341 -26.02 -9.22 18.55
CA ALA A 341 -26.91 -8.24 19.18
C ALA A 341 -28.29 -8.86 19.52
N GLN A 342 -28.90 -9.57 18.57
CA GLN A 342 -30.18 -10.25 18.76
C GLN A 342 -30.12 -11.31 19.87
N ARG A 343 -29.07 -12.16 19.88
CA ARG A 343 -28.88 -13.18 20.92
C ARG A 343 -28.62 -12.58 22.30
N ARG A 344 -27.82 -11.52 22.40
CA ARG A 344 -27.59 -10.81 23.67
C ARG A 344 -28.85 -10.09 24.16
N GLN A 345 -29.68 -9.55 23.27
CA GLN A 345 -30.98 -8.96 23.64
C GLN A 345 -31.96 -10.04 24.16
N GLN A 346 -32.03 -11.19 23.49
CA GLN A 346 -32.78 -12.36 23.98
C GLN A 346 -32.28 -12.80 25.37
N GLN A 347 -30.96 -12.85 25.58
CA GLN A 347 -30.36 -13.21 26.86
C GLN A 347 -30.68 -12.20 27.98
N GLN A 348 -30.64 -10.89 27.68
CA GLN A 348 -31.00 -9.84 28.64
C GLN A 348 -32.49 -9.91 29.02
N ALA A 349 -33.38 -10.18 28.06
CA ALA A 349 -34.80 -10.39 28.33
C ALA A 349 -35.03 -11.63 29.23
N LEU A 350 -34.32 -12.74 28.95
CA LEU A 350 -34.44 -13.98 29.72
C LEU A 350 -33.86 -13.83 31.15
N ASN A 351 -32.71 -13.16 31.29
CA ASN A 351 -32.16 -12.78 32.61
C ASN A 351 -33.17 -11.94 33.40
N ALA A 352 -33.74 -10.90 32.79
CA ALA A 352 -34.72 -10.03 33.46
C ALA A 352 -36.02 -10.77 33.85
N GLN A 353 -36.41 -11.82 33.12
CA GLN A 353 -37.52 -12.70 33.54
C GLN A 353 -37.12 -13.59 34.72
N ILE A 354 -35.94 -14.22 34.67
CA ILE A 354 -35.40 -15.05 35.77
C ILE A 354 -35.25 -14.21 37.04
N ASP A 355 -34.70 -13.00 36.96
CA ASP A 355 -34.54 -12.09 38.10
C ASP A 355 -35.89 -11.68 38.70
N ARG A 356 -36.92 -11.40 37.88
CA ARG A 356 -38.28 -11.13 38.35
C ARG A 356 -38.88 -12.33 39.08
N LEU A 357 -38.77 -13.54 38.52
CA LEU A 357 -39.29 -14.76 39.14
C LEU A 357 -38.56 -15.06 40.45
N ILE A 358 -37.24 -14.93 40.49
CA ILE A 358 -36.42 -15.05 41.71
C ILE A 358 -36.81 -13.99 42.74
N GLN A 359 -37.11 -12.75 42.35
CA GLN A 359 -37.60 -11.71 43.27
C GLN A 359 -38.99 -12.03 43.83
N VAL A 360 -39.96 -12.43 42.98
CA VAL A 360 -41.31 -12.82 43.39
C VAL A 360 -41.27 -14.00 44.36
N GLU A 361 -40.43 -14.98 44.08
CA GLU A 361 -40.17 -16.08 44.99
C GLU A 361 -39.50 -15.60 46.29
N ILE A 362 -38.38 -14.85 46.26
CA ILE A 362 -37.72 -14.33 47.47
C ILE A 362 -38.70 -13.55 48.36
N GLN A 363 -39.65 -12.80 47.78
CA GLN A 363 -40.74 -12.17 48.52
C GLN A 363 -41.64 -13.22 49.23
N LYS A 364 -42.09 -14.28 48.54
CA LYS A 364 -42.88 -15.38 49.13
C LYS A 364 -42.16 -16.09 50.28
N ALA A 365 -40.91 -16.55 50.16
CA ALA A 365 -40.26 -17.22 51.30
C ALA A 365 -39.87 -16.25 52.42
N ARG A 366 -39.60 -14.96 52.13
CA ARG A 366 -39.50 -13.94 53.20
C ARG A 366 -40.83 -13.80 53.94
N ALA A 367 -41.96 -13.75 53.24
CA ALA A 367 -43.28 -13.70 53.85
C ALA A 367 -43.57 -14.96 54.69
N ARG A 368 -43.25 -16.16 54.18
CA ARG A 368 -43.37 -17.43 54.95
C ARG A 368 -42.48 -17.44 56.19
N ALA A 369 -41.20 -17.08 56.06
CA ALA A 369 -40.28 -17.02 57.20
C ALA A 369 -40.69 -15.96 58.24
N ILE A 370 -41.26 -14.83 57.82
CA ILE A 370 -41.84 -13.83 58.72
C ILE A 370 -43.10 -14.36 59.41
N ALA A 371 -43.95 -15.13 58.71
CA ALA A 371 -45.12 -15.77 59.30
C ALA A 371 -44.74 -16.85 60.33
N GLU A 372 -43.78 -17.72 60.01
CA GLU A 372 -43.23 -18.71 60.96
C GLU A 372 -42.55 -18.02 62.16
N ALA A 373 -41.75 -16.97 61.93
CA ALA A 373 -41.13 -16.22 63.01
C ALA A 373 -42.17 -15.57 63.94
N LYS A 374 -43.26 -15.03 63.39
CA LYS A 374 -44.41 -14.51 64.16
C LYS A 374 -45.12 -15.62 64.93
N ALA A 375 -45.39 -16.78 64.31
CA ALA A 375 -46.03 -17.91 64.97
C ALA A 375 -45.16 -18.46 66.13
N GLN A 376 -43.86 -18.63 65.92
CA GLN A 376 -42.92 -19.06 66.96
C GLN A 376 -42.72 -18.00 68.06
N ALA A 377 -42.88 -16.71 67.76
CA ALA A 377 -42.86 -15.65 68.76
C ALA A 377 -44.15 -15.66 69.60
N ALA A 378 -45.32 -15.84 68.96
CA ALA A 378 -46.60 -15.98 69.66
C ALA A 378 -46.62 -17.22 70.58
N ALA A 379 -46.12 -18.37 70.12
CA ALA A 379 -45.97 -19.57 70.93
C ALA A 379 -45.09 -19.34 72.17
N ARG A 380 -43.91 -18.70 71.99
CA ARG A 380 -43.01 -18.35 73.09
C ARG A 380 -43.60 -17.33 74.06
N ALA A 381 -44.41 -16.38 73.57
CA ALA A 381 -45.13 -15.42 74.42
C ALA A 381 -46.24 -16.11 75.26
N ALA A 382 -46.94 -17.09 74.70
CA ALA A 382 -47.93 -17.89 75.42
C ALA A 382 -47.28 -18.79 76.49
N GLU A 383 -46.14 -19.41 76.19
CA GLU A 383 -45.34 -20.19 77.14
C GLU A 383 -44.81 -19.31 78.30
N ALA A 384 -44.34 -18.10 77.99
CA ALA A 384 -43.87 -17.14 78.98
C ALA A 384 -44.97 -16.67 79.94
N LYS A 385 -46.20 -16.42 79.44
CA LYS A 385 -47.36 -16.08 80.30
C LYS A 385 -47.69 -17.20 81.30
N LYS A 386 -47.77 -18.45 80.84
CA LYS A 386 -48.03 -19.61 81.70
C LYS A 386 -46.99 -19.76 82.82
N ARG A 387 -45.70 -19.53 82.51
CA ARG A 387 -44.63 -19.54 83.54
C ARG A 387 -44.74 -18.39 84.54
N ALA A 388 -45.16 -17.20 84.11
CA ALA A 388 -45.37 -16.06 85.02
C ALA A 388 -46.51 -16.34 86.02
N GLU A 389 -47.62 -16.92 85.55
CA GLU A 389 -48.77 -17.32 86.37
C GLU A 389 -48.40 -18.40 87.41
N GLU A 390 -47.61 -19.41 87.02
CA GLU A 390 -47.13 -20.45 87.95
C GLU A 390 -46.23 -19.89 89.05
N ILE A 391 -45.29 -18.99 88.70
CA ILE A 391 -44.35 -18.38 89.64
C ILE A 391 -45.09 -17.48 90.66
N ALA A 392 -46.08 -16.71 90.22
CA ALA A 392 -46.91 -15.90 91.11
C ALA A 392 -47.64 -16.78 92.15
N ARG A 393 -48.21 -17.91 91.71
CA ARG A 393 -48.94 -18.85 92.57
C ARG A 393 -48.05 -19.52 93.62
N ARG A 394 -46.79 -19.84 93.29
CA ARG A 394 -45.82 -20.38 94.25
C ARG A 394 -45.34 -19.36 95.28
N LYS A 395 -45.17 -18.09 94.90
CA LYS A 395 -44.65 -17.06 95.81
C LYS A 395 -45.61 -16.79 96.99
N ALA A 396 -46.93 -16.74 96.72
CA ALA A 396 -47.95 -16.54 97.75
C ALA A 396 -48.01 -17.69 98.78
N ALA A 397 -47.75 -18.94 98.37
CA ALA A 397 -47.77 -20.09 99.27
C ALA A 397 -46.57 -20.15 100.25
N ALA A 398 -45.41 -19.63 99.84
CA ALA A 398 -44.19 -19.68 100.66
C ALA A 398 -44.21 -18.70 101.85
N GLU A 399 -44.89 -17.55 101.70
CA GLU A 399 -44.84 -16.46 102.68
C GLU A 399 -45.71 -16.71 103.92
N ALA A 400 -46.75 -17.54 103.81
CA ALA A 400 -47.57 -17.98 104.94
C ALA A 400 -46.84 -19.01 105.82
N ALA A 401 -46.21 -20.03 105.21
CA ALA A 401 -45.54 -21.12 105.93
C ALA A 401 -44.28 -20.67 106.71
N ALA A 402 -43.68 -19.53 106.32
CA ALA A 402 -42.45 -19.01 106.92
C ALA A 402 -42.62 -18.46 108.35
N ARG A 403 -43.85 -18.15 108.80
CA ARG A 403 -44.09 -17.51 110.11
C ARG A 403 -44.32 -18.48 111.27
N GLU A 404 -44.74 -19.71 111.00
CA GLU A 404 -45.03 -20.71 112.04
C GLU A 404 -43.79 -21.52 112.43
N ASN A 405 -42.92 -21.83 111.46
CA ASN A 405 -41.82 -22.79 111.64
C ASN A 405 -40.61 -22.24 112.43
N ALA A 406 -40.73 -21.03 113.00
CA ALA A 406 -39.66 -20.33 113.72
C ALA A 406 -39.48 -20.76 115.19
N LYS A 407 -40.39 -21.56 115.77
CA LYS A 407 -40.35 -21.98 117.19
C LYS A 407 -39.92 -23.43 117.45
N ARG A 408 -39.59 -24.23 116.42
CA ARG A 408 -39.15 -25.63 116.59
C ARG A 408 -37.70 -25.92 116.18
N ILE A 409 -36.80 -24.95 116.43
CA ILE A 409 -35.34 -25.14 116.29
C ILE A 409 -34.69 -25.18 117.69
N ALA A 410 -34.87 -26.31 118.37
CA ALA A 410 -34.19 -26.63 119.63
C ALA A 410 -33.90 -28.14 119.73
N GLU A 411 -34.90 -28.97 119.39
CA GLU A 411 -34.87 -30.44 119.56
C GLU A 411 -34.34 -31.22 118.33
N ALA A 412 -33.61 -30.54 117.44
CA ALA A 412 -33.11 -31.10 116.17
C ALA A 412 -31.61 -31.41 116.16
N LYS A 413 -30.92 -31.35 117.32
CA LYS A 413 -29.45 -31.54 117.42
C LYS A 413 -28.98 -32.93 117.90
N ALA A 414 -29.88 -33.86 118.19
CA ALA A 414 -29.54 -35.20 118.70
C ALA A 414 -29.64 -36.34 117.67
N ARG A 415 -30.25 -36.13 116.50
CA ARG A 415 -30.38 -37.16 115.44
C ARG A 415 -29.42 -36.98 114.25
N GLU A 416 -28.47 -36.05 114.35
CA GLU A 416 -27.40 -35.87 113.36
C GLU A 416 -26.36 -37.01 113.37
N ALA A 417 -26.29 -37.77 114.48
CA ALA A 417 -25.28 -38.82 114.68
C ALA A 417 -25.55 -40.13 113.91
N ALA A 418 -26.81 -40.49 113.63
CA ALA A 418 -27.16 -41.80 113.07
C ALA A 418 -27.09 -41.87 111.53
N ALA A 419 -27.35 -40.76 110.83
CA ALA A 419 -27.39 -40.73 109.36
C ALA A 419 -26.01 -40.63 108.69
N LYS A 420 -24.99 -40.13 109.41
CA LYS A 420 -23.63 -39.91 108.87
C LYS A 420 -22.85 -41.19 108.54
N ALA A 421 -23.29 -42.36 109.02
CA ALA A 421 -22.69 -43.65 108.68
C ALA A 421 -23.10 -44.16 107.27
N ALA A 422 -24.41 -44.11 106.95
CA ALA A 422 -24.94 -44.65 105.69
C ALA A 422 -24.52 -43.83 104.45
N ALA A 423 -24.33 -42.52 104.61
CA ALA A 423 -23.96 -41.63 103.49
C ALA A 423 -22.54 -41.88 102.95
N LYS A 424 -21.62 -42.43 103.76
CA LYS A 424 -20.20 -42.55 103.38
C LYS A 424 -19.96 -43.64 102.34
N ALA A 425 -20.59 -44.81 102.50
CA ALA A 425 -20.47 -45.92 101.54
C ALA A 425 -21.09 -45.60 100.16
N ALA A 426 -22.14 -44.78 100.11
CA ALA A 426 -22.75 -44.35 98.85
C ALA A 426 -21.90 -43.33 98.07
N ALA A 427 -21.09 -42.53 98.77
CA ALA A 427 -20.22 -41.52 98.16
C ALA A 427 -19.06 -42.15 97.37
N GLU A 428 -18.35 -43.10 97.98
CA GLU A 428 -17.15 -43.75 97.38
C GLU A 428 -17.51 -44.54 96.10
N ALA A 429 -18.69 -45.18 96.07
CA ALA A 429 -19.21 -45.84 94.87
C ALA A 429 -19.54 -44.86 93.73
N ALA A 430 -20.13 -43.70 94.05
CA ALA A 430 -20.48 -42.67 93.08
C ALA A 430 -19.26 -41.90 92.54
N GLU A 431 -18.22 -41.73 93.37
CA GLU A 431 -16.98 -41.07 92.96
C GLU A 431 -16.20 -41.91 91.94
N LYS A 432 -16.05 -43.22 92.20
CA LYS A 432 -15.35 -44.15 91.28
C LYS A 432 -16.02 -44.20 89.90
N ALA A 433 -17.35 -44.19 89.85
CA ALA A 433 -18.12 -44.10 88.61
C ALA A 433 -17.93 -42.75 87.87
N ARG A 434 -17.80 -41.63 88.61
CA ARG A 434 -17.49 -40.32 88.01
C ARG A 434 -16.07 -40.26 87.44
N GLN A 435 -15.09 -40.85 88.10
CA GLN A 435 -13.70 -40.88 87.63
C GLN A 435 -13.57 -41.69 86.33
N GLU A 436 -14.22 -42.85 86.21
CA GLU A 436 -14.27 -43.59 84.92
C GLU A 436 -14.99 -42.83 83.80
N ALA A 437 -16.11 -42.16 84.10
CA ALA A 437 -16.84 -41.36 83.13
C ALA A 437 -16.02 -40.15 82.65
N ALA A 438 -15.26 -39.51 83.56
CA ALA A 438 -14.35 -38.43 83.23
C ALA A 438 -13.20 -38.92 82.33
N ALA A 439 -12.52 -40.01 82.69
CA ALA A 439 -11.43 -40.58 81.90
C ALA A 439 -11.88 -40.99 80.48
N LYS A 440 -13.07 -41.59 80.34
CA LYS A 440 -13.65 -41.94 79.03
C LYS A 440 -14.02 -40.69 78.21
N ALA A 441 -14.53 -39.64 78.85
CA ALA A 441 -14.83 -38.37 78.17
C ALA A 441 -13.57 -37.59 77.76
N GLU A 442 -12.50 -37.66 78.55
CA GLU A 442 -11.20 -37.06 78.27
C GLU A 442 -10.47 -37.78 77.13
N ALA A 443 -10.46 -39.12 77.13
CA ALA A 443 -9.91 -39.92 76.03
C ALA A 443 -10.59 -39.62 74.68
N VAL A 444 -11.91 -39.46 74.66
CA VAL A 444 -12.66 -39.06 73.44
C VAL A 444 -12.31 -37.64 72.99
N ARG A 445 -12.08 -36.70 73.92
CA ARG A 445 -11.63 -35.33 73.59
C ARG A 445 -10.20 -35.32 73.05
N ALA A 446 -9.28 -36.03 73.68
CA ALA A 446 -7.90 -36.17 73.23
C ALA A 446 -7.81 -36.82 71.84
N ALA A 447 -8.62 -37.87 71.58
CA ALA A 447 -8.72 -38.48 70.26
C ALA A 447 -9.27 -37.51 69.20
N ALA A 448 -10.32 -36.76 69.52
CA ALA A 448 -10.89 -35.77 68.62
C ALA A 448 -9.95 -34.58 68.35
N GLU A 449 -9.14 -34.18 69.34
CA GLU A 449 -8.14 -33.13 69.19
C GLU A 449 -6.92 -33.59 68.38
N LYS A 450 -6.41 -34.80 68.62
CA LYS A 450 -5.38 -35.43 67.79
C LYS A 450 -5.82 -35.54 66.33
N ALA A 451 -7.05 -36.01 66.07
CA ALA A 451 -7.61 -36.08 64.73
C ALA A 451 -7.71 -34.70 64.03
N ARG A 452 -8.02 -33.63 64.78
CA ARG A 452 -8.02 -32.25 64.26
C ARG A 452 -6.60 -31.76 63.95
N GLN A 453 -5.61 -32.07 64.79
CA GLN A 453 -4.22 -31.72 64.52
C GLN A 453 -3.67 -32.47 63.31
N GLU A 454 -3.96 -33.76 63.15
CA GLU A 454 -3.58 -34.55 61.97
C GLU A 454 -4.26 -34.04 60.69
N ALA A 455 -5.53 -33.63 60.74
CA ALA A 455 -6.21 -33.00 59.61
C ALA A 455 -5.54 -31.67 59.22
N LEU A 456 -5.22 -30.82 60.20
CA LEU A 456 -4.52 -29.54 59.97
C LEU A 456 -3.08 -29.74 59.45
N GLN A 457 -2.38 -30.80 59.88
CA GLN A 457 -1.07 -31.19 59.34
C GLN A 457 -1.19 -31.62 57.87
N LYS A 458 -2.17 -32.46 57.53
CA LYS A 458 -2.43 -32.90 56.15
C LYS A 458 -2.83 -31.75 55.23
N GLU A 459 -3.66 -30.81 55.70
CA GLU A 459 -4.00 -29.59 54.97
C GLU A 459 -2.76 -28.70 54.72
N ARG A 460 -1.92 -28.49 55.75
CA ARG A 460 -0.67 -27.72 55.63
C ARG A 460 0.35 -28.38 54.71
N ALA A 461 0.42 -29.72 54.68
CA ALA A 461 1.27 -30.46 53.75
C ALA A 461 0.79 -30.26 52.30
N ALA A 462 -0.50 -30.48 52.02
CA ALA A 462 -1.08 -30.26 50.70
C ALA A 462 -0.98 -28.79 50.24
N ALA A 463 -1.05 -27.83 51.16
CA ALA A 463 -0.84 -26.41 50.87
C ALA A 463 0.62 -26.10 50.49
N ARG A 464 1.60 -26.72 51.15
CA ARG A 464 3.03 -26.60 50.82
C ARG A 464 3.35 -27.23 49.47
N GLU A 465 2.84 -28.42 49.19
CA GLU A 465 3.03 -29.11 47.91
C GLU A 465 2.46 -28.28 46.73
N ARG A 466 1.24 -27.73 46.89
CA ARG A 466 0.63 -26.81 45.91
C ARG A 466 1.36 -25.47 45.77
N ALA A 467 2.17 -25.07 46.75
CA ALA A 467 3.03 -23.90 46.65
C ALA A 467 4.32 -24.22 45.88
N LEU A 468 4.95 -25.38 46.15
CA LEU A 468 6.14 -25.86 45.45
C LEU A 468 5.87 -26.06 43.96
N ARG A 469 4.81 -26.80 43.59
CA ARG A 469 4.42 -26.98 42.17
C ARG A 469 4.21 -25.65 41.44
N LYS A 470 3.69 -24.62 42.11
CA LYS A 470 3.51 -23.26 41.56
C LYS A 470 4.79 -22.43 41.48
N ILE A 471 5.86 -22.83 42.17
CA ILE A 471 7.20 -22.26 42.01
C ILE A 471 7.88 -22.96 40.83
N GLU A 472 7.81 -24.29 40.76
CA GLU A 472 8.32 -25.11 39.66
C GLU A 472 7.69 -24.72 38.30
N GLU A 473 6.36 -24.58 38.23
CA GLU A 473 5.64 -24.05 37.04
C GLU A 473 6.14 -22.66 36.61
N ARG A 474 6.48 -21.79 37.57
CA ARG A 474 6.96 -20.43 37.30
C ARG A 474 8.42 -20.42 36.85
N GLU A 475 9.26 -21.26 37.44
CA GLU A 475 10.63 -21.43 36.98
C GLU A 475 10.70 -22.08 35.60
N ALA A 476 9.88 -23.09 35.33
CA ALA A 476 9.75 -23.68 33.99
C ALA A 476 9.31 -22.62 32.95
N ALA A 477 8.28 -21.84 33.26
CA ALA A 477 7.82 -20.75 32.39
C ALA A 477 8.88 -19.63 32.21
N ALA A 478 9.65 -19.32 33.25
CA ALA A 478 10.75 -18.34 33.18
C ALA A 478 11.91 -18.85 32.31
N ARG A 479 12.33 -20.10 32.49
CA ARG A 479 13.37 -20.76 31.68
C ARG A 479 12.93 -20.88 30.21
N GLU A 480 11.66 -21.23 29.95
CA GLU A 480 11.11 -21.27 28.59
C GLU A 480 11.05 -19.88 27.94
N ALA A 481 10.69 -18.84 28.70
CA ALA A 481 10.70 -17.45 28.22
C ALA A 481 12.12 -16.95 27.92
N GLN A 482 13.10 -17.29 28.76
CA GLN A 482 14.52 -16.97 28.54
C GLN A 482 15.06 -17.70 27.30
N ALA A 483 14.84 -19.01 27.17
CA ALA A 483 15.25 -19.79 26.01
C ALA A 483 14.63 -19.25 24.70
N LYS A 484 13.37 -18.80 24.72
CA LYS A 484 12.72 -18.12 23.59
C LYS A 484 13.34 -16.76 23.27
N ALA A 485 13.78 -16.01 24.28
CA ALA A 485 14.47 -14.73 24.07
C ALA A 485 15.88 -14.92 23.49
N GLU A 486 16.64 -15.89 24.00
CA GLU A 486 17.98 -16.24 23.53
C GLU A 486 17.95 -16.82 22.10
N ALA A 487 17.03 -17.75 21.82
CA ALA A 487 16.81 -18.28 20.46
C ALA A 487 16.41 -17.18 19.47
N LYS A 488 15.61 -16.19 19.90
CA LYS A 488 15.29 -15.02 19.08
C LYS A 488 16.52 -14.13 18.84
N ALA A 489 17.32 -13.84 19.86
CA ALA A 489 18.54 -13.05 19.72
C ALA A 489 19.56 -13.74 18.79
N ALA A 490 19.70 -15.06 18.87
CA ALA A 490 20.52 -15.85 17.96
C ALA A 490 19.98 -15.81 16.51
N ALA A 491 18.67 -15.90 16.31
CA ALA A 491 18.05 -15.81 14.98
C ALA A 491 18.13 -14.40 14.37
N ASP A 492 17.96 -13.35 15.17
CA ASP A 492 18.13 -11.95 14.72
C ASP A 492 19.61 -11.67 14.39
N LYS A 493 20.57 -12.21 15.15
CA LYS A 493 22.02 -12.14 14.82
C LYS A 493 22.34 -12.89 13.52
N ALA A 494 21.92 -14.16 13.38
CA ALA A 494 22.18 -14.95 12.18
C ALA A 494 21.60 -14.28 10.91
N ARG A 495 20.44 -13.62 11.03
CA ARG A 495 19.85 -12.83 9.94
C ARG A 495 20.65 -11.57 9.61
N ALA A 496 21.27 -10.92 10.59
CA ALA A 496 22.17 -9.79 10.36
C ALA A 496 23.48 -10.25 9.68
N ASP A 497 24.07 -11.34 10.15
CA ASP A 497 25.30 -11.94 9.58
C ASP A 497 25.06 -12.42 8.13
N GLN A 498 23.89 -12.97 7.82
CA GLN A 498 23.48 -13.31 6.45
C GLN A 498 23.32 -12.05 5.57
N ALA A 499 22.59 -11.04 6.05
CA ALA A 499 22.36 -9.80 5.31
C ALA A 499 23.68 -9.04 5.02
N ALA A 500 24.67 -9.13 5.92
CA ALA A 500 26.01 -8.60 5.70
C ALA A 500 26.72 -9.31 4.54
N ARG A 501 26.71 -10.66 4.52
CA ARG A 501 27.30 -11.47 3.43
C ARG A 501 26.61 -11.25 2.09
N GLU A 502 25.29 -11.07 2.08
CA GLU A 502 24.53 -10.73 0.88
C GLU A 502 24.88 -9.33 0.37
N ALA A 503 25.04 -8.34 1.26
CA ALA A 503 25.48 -6.99 0.89
C ALA A 503 26.93 -6.97 0.36
N GLU A 504 27.83 -7.75 0.96
CA GLU A 504 29.22 -7.91 0.53
C GLU A 504 29.32 -8.61 -0.84
N SER A 505 28.57 -9.70 -1.04
CA SER A 505 28.45 -10.38 -2.33
C SER A 505 27.93 -9.44 -3.43
N ASN A 506 26.90 -8.64 -3.13
CA ASN A 506 26.36 -7.65 -4.05
C ASN A 506 27.35 -6.52 -4.38
N ARG A 507 28.18 -6.08 -3.42
CA ARG A 507 29.29 -5.13 -3.69
C ARG A 507 30.33 -5.76 -4.59
N ALA A 508 30.83 -6.95 -4.26
CA ALA A 508 31.82 -7.65 -5.07
C ALA A 508 31.29 -8.03 -6.47
N ALA A 509 29.98 -8.20 -6.65
CA ALA A 509 29.35 -8.36 -7.96
C ALA A 509 29.30 -7.02 -8.74
N ALA A 510 28.93 -5.92 -8.07
CA ALA A 510 28.93 -4.59 -8.66
C ALA A 510 30.34 -4.10 -9.04
N GLU A 511 31.35 -4.41 -8.22
CA GLU A 511 32.77 -4.08 -8.45
C GLU A 511 33.35 -4.88 -9.60
N ARG A 512 33.10 -6.20 -9.67
CA ARG A 512 33.48 -7.02 -10.85
C ARG A 512 32.80 -6.54 -12.13
N LYS A 513 31.53 -6.12 -12.05
CA LYS A 513 30.83 -5.53 -13.19
C LYS A 513 31.47 -4.20 -13.59
N ALA A 514 31.73 -3.30 -12.63
CA ALA A 514 32.38 -2.01 -12.90
C ALA A 514 33.78 -2.18 -13.51
N ALA A 515 34.55 -3.19 -13.07
CA ALA A 515 35.84 -3.54 -13.66
C ALA A 515 35.70 -4.05 -15.11
N ALA A 516 34.73 -4.93 -15.39
CA ALA A 516 34.47 -5.42 -16.75
C ALA A 516 33.92 -4.33 -17.68
N ASP A 517 33.08 -3.42 -17.17
CA ASP A 517 32.58 -2.25 -17.90
C ASP A 517 33.73 -1.25 -18.16
N HIS A 518 34.66 -1.07 -17.21
CA HIS A 518 35.88 -0.26 -17.39
C HIS A 518 36.82 -0.86 -18.44
N GLU A 519 37.12 -2.16 -18.34
CA GLU A 519 37.99 -2.84 -19.30
C GLU A 519 37.39 -2.82 -20.72
N ARG A 520 36.06 -2.98 -20.85
CA ARG A 520 35.37 -2.78 -22.13
C ARG A 520 35.55 -1.34 -22.62
N ALA A 521 35.31 -0.34 -21.78
CA ALA A 521 35.47 1.06 -22.15
C ALA A 521 36.91 1.41 -22.54
N GLU A 522 37.93 0.82 -21.92
CA GLU A 522 39.33 0.98 -22.28
C GLU A 522 39.68 0.30 -23.61
N ARG A 523 39.18 -0.91 -23.87
CA ARG A 523 39.32 -1.59 -25.17
C ARG A 523 38.63 -0.81 -26.30
N GLU A 524 37.43 -0.30 -26.06
CA GLU A 524 36.69 0.56 -27.00
C GLU A 524 37.41 1.91 -27.22
N ALA A 525 37.97 2.52 -26.17
CA ALA A 525 38.79 3.73 -26.28
C ALA A 525 40.13 3.49 -27.00
N ALA A 526 40.76 2.32 -26.82
CA ALA A 526 41.96 1.94 -27.55
C ALA A 526 41.67 1.72 -29.05
N ALA A 527 40.59 1.02 -29.38
CA ALA A 527 40.12 0.87 -30.76
C ALA A 527 39.77 2.22 -31.40
N ALA A 528 39.12 3.12 -30.65
CA ALA A 528 38.82 4.48 -31.11
C ALA A 528 40.10 5.31 -31.35
N ARG A 529 41.12 5.19 -30.49
CA ARG A 529 42.45 5.84 -30.68
C ARG A 529 43.20 5.30 -31.90
N ALA A 530 43.18 3.99 -32.12
CA ALA A 530 43.76 3.39 -33.33
C ALA A 530 43.05 3.87 -34.60
N SER A 531 41.72 3.96 -34.57
CA SER A 531 40.93 4.51 -35.67
C SER A 531 41.20 6.01 -35.89
N ALA A 532 41.38 6.80 -34.82
CA ALA A 532 41.73 8.22 -34.92
C ALA A 532 43.10 8.43 -35.59
N ASN A 533 44.13 7.65 -35.22
CA ASN A 533 45.45 7.73 -35.87
C ASN A 533 45.37 7.50 -37.39
N ASN A 534 44.61 6.49 -37.85
CA ASN A 534 44.40 6.24 -39.28
C ASN A 534 43.69 7.40 -40.00
N ASN A 535 42.85 8.19 -39.31
CA ASN A 535 42.21 9.36 -39.90
C ASN A 535 43.16 10.57 -40.00
N ASN A 536 44.18 10.67 -39.14
CA ASN A 536 45.13 11.78 -39.11
C ASN A 536 46.13 11.76 -40.30
N ASP A 537 46.44 10.58 -40.83
CA ASP A 537 47.22 10.45 -42.08
C ASP A 537 46.39 10.69 -43.35
N MET A 538 45.06 10.70 -43.26
CA MET A 538 44.17 11.01 -44.38
C MET A 538 43.86 12.52 -44.54
N LEU A 539 44.50 13.39 -43.73
CA LEU A 539 44.30 14.83 -43.76
C LEU A 539 45.16 15.52 -44.83
N SER A 540 44.54 16.44 -45.56
CA SER A 540 45.25 17.31 -46.51
C SER A 540 46.29 18.20 -45.79
N SER A 541 47.39 18.54 -46.49
CA SER A 541 48.40 19.48 -45.99
C SER A 541 47.79 20.79 -45.47
N ALA A 542 46.72 21.28 -46.12
CA ALA A 542 45.97 22.46 -45.67
C ALA A 542 45.27 22.27 -44.30
N ASP A 543 44.68 21.11 -44.04
CA ASP A 543 44.06 20.80 -42.73
C ASP A 543 45.12 20.59 -41.64
N ARG A 544 46.28 20.03 -41.99
CA ARG A 544 47.43 19.87 -41.09
C ARG A 544 48.02 21.23 -40.70
N ALA A 545 48.14 22.17 -41.63
CA ALA A 545 48.54 23.56 -41.35
C ALA A 545 47.47 24.32 -40.52
N MET A 546 46.19 24.20 -40.87
CA MET A 546 45.08 24.83 -40.14
C MET A 546 44.98 24.33 -38.70
N THR A 547 45.25 23.04 -38.48
CA THR A 547 45.31 22.39 -37.16
C THR A 547 46.35 23.04 -36.25
N GLY A 548 47.58 23.23 -36.76
CA GLY A 548 48.65 23.90 -36.00
C GLY A 548 48.30 25.35 -35.67
N ASN A 549 47.76 26.09 -36.66
CA ASN A 549 47.36 27.48 -36.47
C ASN A 549 46.24 27.64 -35.42
N PHE A 550 45.24 26.75 -35.40
CA PHE A 550 44.21 26.75 -34.35
C PHE A 550 44.79 26.40 -32.98
N ALA A 551 45.63 25.37 -32.89
CA ALA A 551 46.25 24.93 -31.63
C ALA A 551 47.08 26.03 -30.96
N ASN A 552 47.85 26.78 -31.75
CA ASN A 552 48.70 27.88 -31.27
C ASN A 552 47.92 29.09 -30.72
N ASN A 553 46.61 29.19 -30.98
CA ASN A 553 45.74 30.27 -30.49
C ASN A 553 44.95 29.89 -29.22
N ARG A 554 45.31 28.80 -28.54
CA ARG A 554 44.76 28.44 -27.22
C ARG A 554 44.99 29.54 -26.18
N GLY A 555 43.92 29.97 -25.51
CA GLY A 555 43.89 31.10 -24.57
C GLY A 555 43.90 32.47 -25.25
N ARG A 556 43.66 32.52 -26.57
CA ARG A 556 43.71 33.75 -27.39
C ARG A 556 42.55 33.88 -28.38
N LEU A 557 41.66 32.89 -28.47
CA LEU A 557 40.50 32.95 -29.37
C LEU A 557 39.47 33.98 -28.87
N PRO A 558 38.93 34.88 -29.71
CA PRO A 558 37.89 35.80 -29.28
C PRO A 558 36.61 35.09 -28.83
N MET A 559 35.97 35.59 -27.77
CA MET A 559 34.63 35.19 -27.36
C MET A 559 33.63 35.21 -28.54
N PRO A 560 32.84 34.14 -28.75
CA PRO A 560 31.93 34.03 -29.89
C PRO A 560 30.65 34.89 -29.75
N LEU A 561 30.35 35.35 -28.54
CA LEU A 561 29.25 36.26 -28.22
C LEU A 561 29.72 37.22 -27.11
N SER A 562 29.41 38.51 -27.26
CA SER A 562 29.61 39.50 -26.19
C SER A 562 28.61 39.23 -25.06
N GLY A 563 29.11 38.75 -23.92
CA GLY A 563 28.30 38.29 -22.80
C GLY A 563 29.16 37.61 -21.73
N HIS A 564 28.51 37.08 -20.69
CA HIS A 564 29.18 36.35 -19.59
C HIS A 564 28.80 34.86 -19.62
N ILE A 565 29.69 34.00 -19.11
CA ILE A 565 29.42 32.56 -19.00
C ILE A 565 28.43 32.31 -17.86
N VAL A 566 27.42 31.48 -18.11
CA VAL A 566 26.36 31.09 -17.15
C VAL A 566 26.24 29.59 -16.93
N SER A 567 27.03 28.78 -17.65
CA SER A 567 27.25 27.37 -17.37
C SER A 567 28.58 26.94 -17.97
N HIS A 568 29.39 26.28 -17.15
CA HIS A 568 30.75 25.83 -17.44
C HIS A 568 30.78 24.41 -18.03
N PHE A 569 31.92 24.02 -18.60
CA PHE A 569 32.12 22.67 -19.15
C PHE A 569 32.21 21.58 -18.08
N GLY A 570 31.61 20.41 -18.33
CA GLY A 570 31.68 19.23 -17.47
C GLY A 570 30.47 19.03 -16.56
N GLN A 571 30.64 18.29 -15.45
CA GLN A 571 29.56 18.01 -14.50
C GLN A 571 29.28 19.20 -13.58
N TYR A 572 28.02 19.60 -13.47
CA TYR A 572 27.55 20.62 -12.53
C TYR A 572 26.28 20.16 -11.78
N ASN A 573 26.12 20.65 -10.56
CA ASN A 573 24.97 20.36 -9.71
C ASN A 573 23.87 21.41 -9.93
N VAL A 574 22.60 21.00 -9.83
CA VAL A 574 21.47 21.93 -9.83
C VAL A 574 21.29 22.52 -8.43
N SER A 575 21.18 23.85 -8.33
CA SER A 575 20.89 24.50 -7.05
C SER A 575 19.56 23.98 -6.48
N GLY A 576 19.58 23.55 -5.22
CA GLY A 576 18.43 22.95 -4.54
C GLY A 576 18.23 21.44 -4.77
N MET A 577 19.09 20.74 -5.53
CA MET A 577 18.91 19.31 -5.81
C MET A 577 20.22 18.52 -5.76
N SER A 578 20.55 17.98 -4.57
CA SER A 578 21.86 17.37 -4.24
C SER A 578 22.25 16.14 -5.08
N ASN A 579 21.27 15.45 -5.67
CA ASN A 579 21.47 14.11 -6.23
C ASN A 579 21.41 14.07 -7.77
N ILE A 580 21.29 15.23 -8.45
CA ILE A 580 21.27 15.31 -9.92
C ILE A 580 22.46 16.12 -10.41
N ARG A 581 23.39 15.43 -11.09
CA ARG A 581 24.48 16.04 -11.85
C ARG A 581 24.09 16.11 -13.32
N LEU A 582 24.12 17.28 -13.92
CA LEU A 582 24.06 17.43 -15.38
C LEU A 582 25.47 17.61 -15.94
N ASN A 583 25.68 17.19 -17.18
CA ASN A 583 26.94 17.38 -17.88
C ASN A 583 26.76 18.38 -19.03
N ASN A 584 27.52 19.48 -19.04
CA ASN A 584 27.58 20.38 -20.19
C ASN A 584 28.74 19.98 -21.11
N ASP A 585 28.43 19.80 -22.40
CA ASP A 585 29.37 19.44 -23.46
C ASP A 585 30.15 20.66 -24.02
N GLY A 586 29.94 21.84 -23.44
CA GLY A 586 30.56 23.11 -23.81
C GLY A 586 30.30 24.15 -22.71
N ILE A 587 30.09 25.40 -23.11
CA ILE A 587 29.67 26.49 -22.23
C ILE A 587 28.40 27.16 -22.73
N ASN A 588 27.65 27.78 -21.81
CA ASN A 588 26.54 28.65 -22.14
C ASN A 588 26.95 30.10 -21.87
N ILE A 589 26.88 30.97 -22.88
CA ILE A 589 27.24 32.40 -22.81
C ILE A 589 25.95 33.21 -22.94
N LYS A 590 25.68 34.07 -21.95
CA LYS A 590 24.50 34.95 -21.91
C LYS A 590 24.85 36.36 -22.40
N GLY A 591 24.26 36.74 -23.53
CA GLY A 591 24.26 38.10 -24.07
C GLY A 591 22.83 38.62 -24.24
N ALA A 592 22.65 39.73 -24.97
CA ALA A 592 21.32 40.23 -25.32
C ALA A 592 20.71 39.41 -26.48
N PRO A 593 19.40 39.08 -26.47
CA PRO A 593 18.72 38.43 -27.59
C PRO A 593 18.98 39.15 -28.92
N GLY A 594 19.21 38.41 -30.01
CA GLY A 594 19.51 38.99 -31.32
C GLY A 594 20.94 39.51 -31.50
N SER A 595 21.79 39.51 -30.46
CA SER A 595 23.22 39.86 -30.60
C SER A 595 23.94 39.00 -31.64
N ALA A 596 24.85 39.62 -32.39
CA ALA A 596 25.66 38.95 -33.40
C ALA A 596 26.59 37.89 -32.79
N VAL A 597 26.51 36.66 -33.31
CA VAL A 597 27.41 35.56 -32.95
C VAL A 597 28.51 35.46 -34.01
N ARG A 598 29.75 35.29 -33.55
CA ARG A 598 30.97 35.36 -34.37
C ARG A 598 31.74 34.05 -34.34
N SER A 599 32.41 33.71 -35.45
CA SER A 599 33.33 32.57 -35.48
C SER A 599 34.57 32.85 -34.62
N VAL A 600 34.96 31.91 -33.77
CA VAL A 600 36.16 32.06 -32.91
C VAL A 600 37.47 31.98 -33.68
N PHE A 601 37.47 31.40 -34.89
CA PHE A 601 38.65 31.26 -35.74
C PHE A 601 38.27 31.14 -37.22
N MET A 602 39.23 31.29 -38.12
CA MET A 602 39.04 31.04 -39.55
C MET A 602 38.82 29.54 -39.83
N GLY A 603 37.93 29.19 -40.75
CA GLY A 603 37.58 27.80 -41.03
C GLY A 603 36.52 27.63 -42.11
N GLU A 604 35.96 26.42 -42.23
CA GLU A 604 34.89 26.10 -43.17
C GLU A 604 33.65 25.56 -42.44
N VAL A 605 32.46 26.04 -42.82
CA VAL A 605 31.18 25.61 -42.22
C VAL A 605 30.86 24.17 -42.62
N SER A 606 31.23 23.21 -41.77
CA SER A 606 31.09 21.77 -42.03
C SER A 606 29.65 21.27 -41.96
N GLY A 607 28.79 21.97 -41.22
CA GLY A 607 27.37 21.65 -41.12
C GLY A 607 26.53 22.79 -40.55
N ILE A 608 25.28 22.85 -41.01
CA ILE A 608 24.22 23.66 -40.42
C ILE A 608 23.01 22.73 -40.28
N PHE A 609 22.43 22.66 -39.09
CA PHE A 609 21.30 21.80 -38.79
C PHE A 609 20.43 22.40 -37.69
N MET A 610 19.21 21.88 -37.52
CA MET A 610 18.27 22.34 -36.50
C MET A 610 18.05 21.23 -35.48
N ALA A 611 18.20 21.53 -34.20
CA ALA A 611 18.07 20.58 -33.10
C ALA A 611 17.21 21.20 -31.99
N GLY A 612 16.13 20.52 -31.58
CA GLY A 612 15.22 21.04 -30.54
C GLY A 612 14.57 22.39 -30.87
N GLY A 613 14.39 22.73 -32.15
CA GLY A 613 13.91 24.04 -32.61
C GLY A 613 14.97 25.15 -32.64
N MET A 614 16.21 24.87 -32.22
CA MET A 614 17.34 25.79 -32.27
C MET A 614 18.19 25.56 -33.51
N SER A 615 18.70 26.63 -34.13
CA SER A 615 19.68 26.50 -35.21
C SER A 615 21.08 26.23 -34.63
N VAL A 616 21.83 25.34 -35.29
CA VAL A 616 23.20 24.96 -34.94
C VAL A 616 24.11 25.09 -36.16
N VAL A 617 25.24 25.79 -35.99
CA VAL A 617 26.31 25.92 -36.97
C VAL A 617 27.56 25.19 -36.45
N MET A 618 28.25 24.47 -37.33
CA MET A 618 29.55 23.84 -37.05
C MET A 618 30.60 24.36 -38.03
N ILE A 619 31.77 24.74 -37.51
CA ILE A 619 32.90 25.26 -38.29
C ILE A 619 34.12 24.39 -38.01
N ARG A 620 34.77 23.91 -39.07
CA ARG A 620 35.98 23.08 -39.01
C ARG A 620 37.23 23.95 -39.17
N HIS A 621 38.23 23.67 -38.33
CA HIS A 621 39.53 24.34 -38.27
C HIS A 621 40.64 23.25 -38.27
N GLY A 622 40.78 22.52 -39.38
CA GLY A 622 41.53 21.27 -39.40
C GLY A 622 40.84 20.19 -38.55
N ILE A 623 41.56 19.56 -37.61
CA ILE A 623 40.99 18.56 -36.69
C ILE A 623 40.05 19.15 -35.62
N TYR A 624 40.04 20.47 -35.43
CA TYR A 624 39.19 21.14 -34.46
C TYR A 624 37.83 21.50 -35.06
N ILE A 625 36.76 21.40 -34.27
CA ILE A 625 35.41 21.80 -34.67
C ILE A 625 34.82 22.68 -33.57
N SER A 626 34.44 23.91 -33.94
CA SER A 626 33.65 24.79 -33.09
C SER A 626 32.16 24.69 -33.44
N VAL A 627 31.30 24.68 -32.42
CA VAL A 627 29.85 24.46 -32.54
C VAL A 627 29.10 25.59 -31.85
N TYR A 628 28.14 26.18 -32.54
CA TYR A 628 27.37 27.35 -32.11
C TYR A 628 25.89 26.98 -32.18
N ALA A 629 25.26 26.75 -31.03
CA ALA A 629 23.89 26.29 -30.89
C ALA A 629 23.01 27.31 -30.14
N ASN A 630 21.69 27.23 -30.33
CA ASN A 630 20.72 28.26 -29.90
C ASN A 630 20.88 29.59 -30.66
N LEU A 631 21.18 29.49 -31.96
CA LEU A 631 21.12 30.62 -32.88
C LEU A 631 19.66 30.88 -33.30
N GLY A 632 19.23 32.14 -33.23
CA GLY A 632 17.93 32.62 -33.71
C GLY A 632 17.92 32.90 -35.22
N SER A 633 19.06 33.28 -35.78
CA SER A 633 19.28 33.35 -37.24
C SER A 633 20.68 32.84 -37.59
N VAL A 634 20.86 32.43 -38.86
CA VAL A 634 22.15 31.98 -39.40
C VAL A 634 22.43 32.75 -40.69
N SER A 635 23.62 33.34 -40.80
CA SER A 635 24.03 34.20 -41.92
C SER A 635 25.08 33.56 -42.83
N VAL A 636 25.30 32.24 -42.70
CA VAL A 636 26.29 31.47 -43.47
C VAL A 636 25.68 30.19 -44.05
N SER A 637 26.36 29.60 -45.03
CA SER A 637 25.98 28.35 -45.72
C SER A 637 26.98 27.21 -45.46
N LYS A 638 26.54 25.95 -45.58
CA LYS A 638 27.46 24.80 -45.52
C LYS A 638 28.47 24.85 -46.68
N GLY A 639 29.74 24.59 -46.38
CA GLY A 639 30.87 24.71 -47.31
C GLY A 639 31.39 26.15 -47.47
N GLN A 640 30.81 27.13 -46.76
CA GLN A 640 31.32 28.50 -46.77
C GLN A 640 32.59 28.60 -45.92
N LYS A 641 33.63 29.23 -46.46
CA LYS A 641 34.81 29.65 -45.68
C LYS A 641 34.49 30.94 -44.93
N VAL A 642 34.91 30.99 -43.67
CA VAL A 642 34.62 32.08 -42.73
C VAL A 642 35.90 32.50 -42.00
N GLY A 643 36.03 33.79 -41.70
CA GLY A 643 37.17 34.36 -40.98
C GLY A 643 36.97 34.42 -39.46
N THR A 644 38.08 34.56 -38.73
CA THR A 644 38.07 34.88 -37.29
C THR A 644 37.27 36.17 -37.04
N GLY A 645 36.32 36.15 -36.09
CA GLY A 645 35.48 37.29 -35.74
C GLY A 645 34.33 37.60 -36.72
N GLN A 646 34.22 36.88 -37.84
CA GLN A 646 33.13 37.04 -38.80
C GLN A 646 31.78 36.64 -38.18
N THR A 647 30.74 37.45 -38.40
CA THR A 647 29.37 37.13 -37.98
C THR A 647 28.81 35.92 -38.75
N ILE A 648 28.33 34.93 -38.01
CA ILE A 648 27.76 33.67 -38.55
C ILE A 648 26.26 33.51 -38.27
N GLY A 649 25.68 34.39 -37.45
CA GLY A 649 24.27 34.40 -37.10
C GLY A 649 23.97 35.35 -35.95
N THR A 650 22.79 35.21 -35.35
CA THR A 650 22.40 35.91 -34.10
C THR A 650 21.96 34.93 -33.03
N VAL A 651 22.14 35.28 -31.75
CA VAL A 651 21.65 34.47 -30.63
C VAL A 651 20.13 34.48 -30.54
N GLY A 652 19.53 33.36 -30.14
CA GLY A 652 18.08 33.19 -30.02
C GLY A 652 17.40 34.12 -29.00
N SER A 653 16.07 34.05 -28.94
CA SER A 653 15.22 34.87 -28.06
C SER A 653 15.54 34.74 -26.55
N SER A 654 16.16 33.63 -26.15
CA SER A 654 16.65 33.39 -24.79
C SER A 654 17.95 34.11 -24.44
N GLY A 655 18.67 34.70 -25.41
CA GLY A 655 19.94 35.40 -25.21
C GLY A 655 21.13 34.52 -24.85
N ILE A 656 20.97 33.18 -24.80
CA ILE A 656 22.01 32.23 -24.40
C ILE A 656 22.57 31.51 -25.63
N LEU A 657 23.82 31.75 -26.01
CA LEU A 657 24.55 30.93 -26.97
C LEU A 657 25.10 29.70 -26.24
N GLN A 658 24.83 28.49 -26.73
CA GLN A 658 25.61 27.31 -26.33
C GLN A 658 26.79 27.16 -27.30
N PHE A 659 28.01 27.22 -26.77
CA PHE A 659 29.25 27.09 -27.53
C PHE A 659 30.01 25.83 -27.11
N GLN A 660 30.36 24.97 -28.06
CA GLN A 660 31.17 23.77 -27.80
C GLN A 660 32.43 23.79 -28.66
N LEU A 661 33.54 23.30 -28.11
CA LEU A 661 34.77 23.05 -28.85
C LEU A 661 35.09 21.56 -28.82
N ARG A 662 35.49 21.02 -29.96
CA ARG A 662 35.86 19.61 -30.12
C ARG A 662 37.18 19.48 -30.86
N LYS A 663 37.93 18.43 -30.56
CA LYS A 663 39.06 17.93 -31.35
C LYS A 663 38.65 16.54 -31.82
N GLU A 664 38.37 16.39 -33.12
CA GLU A 664 37.77 15.19 -33.69
C GLU A 664 36.46 14.79 -32.96
N THR A 665 36.46 13.66 -32.24
CA THR A 665 35.35 13.19 -31.40
C THR A 665 35.40 13.69 -29.95
N ALA A 666 36.58 14.12 -29.48
CA ALA A 666 36.79 14.54 -28.10
C ALA A 666 36.25 15.95 -27.85
N LYS A 667 35.42 16.09 -26.80
CA LYS A 667 34.88 17.37 -26.33
C LYS A 667 35.93 18.07 -25.46
N LEU A 668 36.16 19.36 -25.68
CA LEU A 668 37.15 20.15 -24.96
C LEU A 668 36.47 21.26 -24.16
N ASN A 669 36.99 21.58 -22.98
CA ASN A 669 36.58 22.78 -22.25
C ASN A 669 36.91 24.04 -23.09
N PRO A 670 35.92 24.81 -23.57
CA PRO A 670 36.17 26.00 -24.39
C PRO A 670 36.82 27.16 -23.62
N GLU A 671 36.65 27.22 -22.30
CA GLU A 671 37.15 28.30 -21.44
C GLU A 671 38.69 28.36 -21.43
N GLN A 672 39.35 27.22 -21.67
CA GLN A 672 40.81 27.12 -21.82
C GLN A 672 41.34 27.62 -23.18
N TRP A 673 40.46 28.09 -24.07
CA TRP A 673 40.80 28.51 -25.43
C TRP A 673 40.44 29.97 -25.73
N LEU A 674 39.40 30.49 -25.05
CA LEU A 674 38.87 31.84 -25.25
C LEU A 674 39.69 32.89 -24.48
N ARG A 675 39.48 34.16 -24.82
CA ARG A 675 39.98 35.37 -24.14
C ARG A 675 38.86 36.40 -23.96
#